data_AF-A0A0R3PYM6-F1
#
_entry.id   AF-A0A0R3PYM6-F1
#
_cell.length_a   1.000
_cell.length_b   1.000
_cell.length_c   1.000
_cell.angle_alpha   90.00
_cell.angle_beta   90.00
_cell.angle_gamma   90.00
#
_symmetry.space_group_name_H-M   'P 1'
#
loop_
_entity.id
_entity.type
_entity.pdbx_description
1 polymer ?
#
loop_
_entity_poly.entity_id
_entity_poly.type
_entity_poly.pdbx_seq_one_letter_code
_entity_poly.pdbx_strand_id
1 'polypeptide(L)'
;MGVSWVFEHEKSAKEVERLLEGGGAEQIGTFTVDCLPYIPNDKLQSCIQHNYVLHHSNFPQSTFSIAPTDCLRTSPRAVCDLGFDLILAKLSPGLTPDTPGKYEVAGVEYRLKDFVVRVGTASQVTTAKGVIVEVEYEPSQVAVQSAHMMTEMMQMFFPQYAGTKPDVINKSSPEPYSALDTMYQGSVYAIVRSLPWVKRRVKADLERARREIEEEIHQCDQKRDFYKFLPEHPINKEDILAEARQYAAMGERRYMEHYDPLTRNEDMALCAKIYDLFSHSDPHRSDAFPGARKMEAEILRMSLSIFHGGQEACGVVASGGTEVMLLACLAYRNRAIAQGKYHPEIVAPSTAHPALDKAAALFGMTIRRVPVREDDRVHASAVKRAIGPHTCVIVASAPNHITGTVDPIEKLSEVAQRFGVPLHVDCTLGGFLLPFMEYCDYSVPTFDFRLPGVTSISIDLHRYGQCPRSCSVLMYRDQTMMHHQCFCNNDWAGGVYATPTLAGGRDGGAVATAWATLLGKGRDGYITACQRVVEATRRLADLLSDIEGISLRGAADLCVVAFETTIGDIYVLVDFMTTKGWHVDPLLSPEAARVPVTLRMCEEGILETFVEDVIEGLRYLSENPTKTTKTSAFYHMLQTVADRMLVDELSLIRLQAHYSIPPPLDREHRSLRALSVDGRKMSLLSPIEITKSSADGHKSSFLSSS
;
A
#
# COMPACT_ATOMS: atom_id res chain seq x y z
N MET A 1 3.41 -2.95 -26.98
CA MET A 1 2.34 -3.76 -27.59
C MET A 1 1.06 -3.00 -27.41
N GLY A 2 0.58 -2.38 -28.47
CA GLY A 2 -0.75 -1.80 -28.57
C GLY A 2 -1.79 -2.84 -28.99
N VAL A 3 -2.96 -2.40 -29.43
CA VAL A 3 -4.02 -3.27 -29.96
C VAL A 3 -3.86 -3.38 -31.48
N SER A 4 -3.66 -4.60 -31.98
CA SER A 4 -3.46 -4.88 -33.40
C SER A 4 -4.69 -5.49 -34.08
N TRP A 5 -4.94 -5.09 -35.32
CA TRP A 5 -5.92 -5.69 -36.24
C TRP A 5 -5.17 -6.17 -37.48
N VAL A 6 -5.11 -7.49 -37.63
CA VAL A 6 -4.36 -8.17 -38.69
C VAL A 6 -5.32 -8.78 -39.70
N PHE A 7 -5.04 -8.62 -40.99
CA PHE A 7 -5.84 -9.18 -42.08
C PHE A 7 -5.00 -9.42 -43.34
N GLU A 8 -5.48 -10.30 -44.22
CA GLU A 8 -4.90 -10.54 -45.54
C GLU A 8 -5.47 -9.55 -46.56
N HIS A 9 -4.60 -8.96 -47.38
CA HIS A 9 -4.96 -7.95 -48.37
C HIS A 9 -4.79 -8.50 -49.80
N GLU A 10 -5.76 -8.24 -50.68
CA GLU A 10 -5.79 -8.84 -52.04
C GLU A 10 -4.81 -8.19 -53.02
N LYS A 11 -4.45 -6.93 -52.77
CA LYS A 11 -3.48 -6.16 -53.58
C LYS A 11 -2.03 -6.46 -53.21
N SER A 12 -1.10 -6.08 -54.09
CA SER A 12 0.33 -6.19 -53.81
C SER A 12 0.76 -5.26 -52.67
N ALA A 13 1.82 -5.64 -51.94
CA ALA A 13 2.34 -4.83 -50.81
C ALA A 13 2.64 -3.39 -51.24
N LYS A 14 3.26 -3.19 -52.40
CA LYS A 14 3.56 -1.87 -52.98
C LYS A 14 2.32 -0.99 -53.22
N GLU A 15 1.17 -1.58 -53.51
CA GLU A 15 -0.06 -0.82 -53.69
C GLU A 15 -0.65 -0.36 -52.35
N VAL A 16 -0.51 -1.18 -51.31
CA VAL A 16 -0.89 -0.82 -49.93
C VAL A 16 0.05 0.25 -49.38
N GLU A 17 1.35 0.10 -49.59
CA GLU A 17 2.39 1.08 -49.22
C GLU A 17 2.08 2.46 -49.84
N ARG A 18 1.80 2.51 -51.15
CA ARG A 18 1.41 3.76 -51.84
C ARG A 18 0.12 4.37 -51.30
N LEU A 19 -0.84 3.55 -50.88
CA LEU A 19 -2.08 4.03 -50.27
C LEU A 19 -1.79 4.73 -48.92
N LEU A 20 -0.92 4.13 -48.11
CA LEU A 20 -0.50 4.69 -46.82
C LEU A 20 0.30 5.98 -47.00
N GLU A 21 1.29 5.98 -47.90
CA GLU A 21 2.08 7.17 -48.25
C GLU A 21 1.18 8.30 -48.77
N GLY A 22 0.22 7.99 -49.64
CA GLY A 22 -0.77 8.95 -50.15
C GLY A 22 -1.70 9.52 -49.07
N GLY A 23 -1.89 8.79 -47.96
CA GLY A 23 -2.61 9.25 -46.77
C GLY A 23 -1.74 9.95 -45.73
N GLY A 24 -0.45 10.19 -46.01
CA GLY A 24 0.48 10.89 -45.14
C GLY A 24 1.16 10.01 -44.09
N ALA A 25 1.19 8.69 -44.27
CA ALA A 25 1.97 7.80 -43.42
C ALA A 25 3.46 7.86 -43.75
N GLU A 26 4.32 7.85 -42.74
CA GLU A 26 5.78 7.89 -42.88
C GLU A 26 6.37 6.51 -42.65
N GLN A 27 7.27 6.06 -43.52
CA GLN A 27 8.00 4.81 -43.31
C GLN A 27 8.94 4.94 -42.11
N ILE A 28 8.79 4.07 -41.11
CA ILE A 28 9.57 4.11 -39.87
C ILE A 28 10.53 2.93 -39.69
N GLY A 29 10.36 1.85 -40.47
CA GLY A 29 11.21 0.67 -40.31
C GLY A 29 10.82 -0.50 -41.19
N THR A 30 11.41 -1.65 -40.90
CA THR A 30 11.08 -2.95 -41.48
C THR A 30 10.87 -3.96 -40.38
N PHE A 31 10.04 -4.97 -40.62
CA PHE A 31 9.75 -6.02 -39.66
C PHE A 31 9.75 -7.39 -40.35
N THR A 32 10.01 -8.41 -39.54
CA THR A 32 9.88 -9.82 -39.94
C THR A 32 9.18 -10.59 -38.83
N VAL A 33 8.18 -11.38 -39.20
CA VAL A 33 7.52 -12.35 -38.31
C VAL A 33 7.74 -13.75 -38.84
N ASP A 34 8.48 -14.54 -38.08
CA ASP A 34 8.72 -15.94 -38.36
C ASP A 34 7.67 -16.80 -37.65
N CYS A 35 6.96 -17.64 -38.37
CA CYS A 35 6.00 -18.60 -37.83
C CYS A 35 6.48 -20.04 -38.11
N LEU A 36 6.83 -20.78 -37.07
CA LEU A 36 7.25 -22.18 -37.16
C LEU A 36 6.14 -23.09 -36.58
N PRO A 37 5.50 -23.92 -37.41
CA PRO A 37 4.56 -24.93 -36.93
C PRO A 37 5.28 -26.08 -36.24
N TYR A 38 4.64 -26.65 -35.24
CA TYR A 38 5.04 -27.88 -34.55
C TYR A 38 3.93 -28.91 -34.67
N ILE A 39 4.31 -30.12 -35.07
CA ILE A 39 3.44 -31.29 -35.21
C ILE A 39 3.59 -32.16 -33.95
N PRO A 40 2.50 -32.45 -33.23
CA PRO A 40 2.52 -33.35 -32.09
C PRO A 40 2.62 -34.81 -32.52
N ASN A 41 3.31 -35.61 -31.71
CA ASN A 41 3.33 -37.06 -31.88
C ASN A 41 2.01 -37.72 -31.41
N ASP A 42 1.83 -39.01 -31.70
CA ASP A 42 0.62 -39.77 -31.43
C ASP A 42 0.13 -39.70 -29.96
N LYS A 43 1.03 -39.45 -28.99
CA LYS A 43 0.69 -39.32 -27.57
C LYS A 43 0.06 -37.97 -27.22
N LEU A 44 0.35 -36.93 -27.98
CA LEU A 44 -0.12 -35.55 -27.76
C LEU A 44 -1.21 -35.10 -28.75
N GLN A 45 -1.39 -35.85 -29.83
CA GLN A 45 -2.31 -35.55 -30.92
C GLN A 45 -3.79 -35.43 -30.47
N SER A 46 -4.17 -36.05 -29.34
CA SER A 46 -5.51 -35.93 -28.75
C SER A 46 -5.77 -34.60 -28.02
N CYS A 47 -4.71 -33.87 -27.65
CA CYS A 47 -4.79 -32.66 -26.83
C CYS A 47 -4.35 -31.39 -27.58
N ILE A 48 -3.42 -31.54 -28.52
CA ILE A 48 -2.88 -30.46 -29.35
C ILE A 48 -2.89 -30.99 -30.78
N GLN A 49 -3.51 -30.27 -31.72
CA GLN A 49 -3.48 -30.66 -33.14
C GLN A 49 -2.30 -30.02 -33.87
N HIS A 50 -2.08 -28.73 -33.64
CA HIS A 50 -0.93 -27.97 -34.15
C HIS A 50 -0.49 -26.94 -33.11
N ASN A 51 0.78 -26.54 -33.11
CA ASN A 51 1.25 -25.40 -32.33
C ASN A 51 2.08 -24.49 -33.23
N TYR A 52 1.68 -23.23 -33.36
CA TYR A 52 2.40 -22.25 -34.16
C TYR A 52 3.20 -21.34 -33.25
N VAL A 53 4.50 -21.30 -33.44
CA VAL A 53 5.42 -20.45 -32.68
C VAL A 53 5.82 -19.26 -33.55
N LEU A 54 5.41 -18.06 -33.13
CA LEU A 54 5.75 -16.82 -33.84
C LEU A 54 6.84 -16.04 -33.12
N HIS A 55 7.82 -15.56 -33.88
CA HIS A 55 8.86 -14.63 -33.43
C HIS A 55 8.75 -13.34 -34.23
N HIS A 56 8.76 -12.21 -33.54
CA HIS A 56 8.70 -10.89 -34.17
C HIS A 56 10.05 -10.19 -34.05
N SER A 57 10.62 -9.71 -35.16
CA SER A 57 11.95 -9.08 -35.20
C SER A 57 12.10 -7.88 -34.25
N ASN A 58 11.04 -7.07 -34.14
CA ASN A 58 11.02 -5.88 -33.26
C ASN A 58 10.72 -6.21 -31.80
N PHE A 59 10.31 -7.46 -31.50
CA PHE A 59 10.11 -7.97 -30.15
C PHE A 59 10.86 -9.29 -30.00
N PRO A 60 12.21 -9.29 -30.10
CA PRO A 60 13.01 -10.50 -30.24
C PRO A 60 12.98 -11.42 -29.01
N GLN A 61 12.36 -10.98 -27.90
CA GLN A 61 12.14 -11.80 -26.71
C GLN A 61 10.68 -12.31 -26.58
N SER A 62 9.77 -11.86 -27.44
CA SER A 62 8.36 -12.23 -27.41
C SER A 62 8.10 -13.40 -28.36
N THR A 63 7.75 -14.54 -27.77
CA THR A 63 7.37 -15.75 -28.50
C THR A 63 5.88 -15.99 -28.30
N PHE A 64 5.14 -16.20 -29.39
CA PHE A 64 3.70 -16.43 -29.35
C PHE A 64 3.37 -17.86 -29.74
N SER A 65 2.63 -18.57 -28.89
CA SER A 65 2.10 -19.89 -29.22
C SER A 65 0.62 -19.82 -29.54
N ILE A 66 0.22 -20.42 -30.67
CA ILE A 66 -1.18 -20.57 -31.08
C ILE A 66 -1.52 -22.06 -31.17
N ALA A 67 -2.44 -22.50 -30.32
CA ALA A 67 -3.05 -23.83 -30.38
C ALA A 67 -4.45 -23.73 -31.03
N PRO A 68 -4.72 -24.42 -32.16
CA PRO A 68 -6.05 -24.50 -32.74
C PRO A 68 -6.90 -25.54 -32.00
N THR A 69 -8.18 -25.20 -31.82
CA THR A 69 -9.27 -26.15 -31.53
C THR A 69 -10.47 -25.75 -32.36
N ASP A 70 -11.12 -26.74 -32.99
CA ASP A 70 -12.24 -26.57 -33.94
C ASP A 70 -13.57 -26.13 -33.30
N CYS A 71 -13.60 -25.87 -31.99
CA CYS A 71 -14.79 -25.41 -31.27
C CYS A 71 -14.58 -23.97 -30.78
N LEU A 72 -14.71 -23.00 -31.68
CA LEU A 72 -14.66 -21.57 -31.39
C LEU A 72 -15.60 -21.16 -30.23
N ARG A 73 -15.04 -20.71 -29.10
CA ARG A 73 -15.35 -19.39 -28.46
C ARG A 73 -14.66 -19.11 -27.12
N THR A 74 -14.01 -20.07 -26.44
CA THR A 74 -13.55 -19.86 -25.04
C THR A 74 -12.20 -20.51 -24.70
N SER A 75 -11.11 -20.19 -25.42
CA SER A 75 -9.76 -20.54 -24.96
C SER A 75 -8.68 -19.56 -25.43
N PRO A 76 -7.61 -19.38 -24.62
CA PRO A 76 -6.67 -18.27 -24.75
C PRO A 76 -5.90 -18.35 -26.05
N ARG A 77 -5.84 -17.21 -26.75
CA ARG A 77 -5.01 -17.01 -27.95
C ARG A 77 -3.96 -15.97 -27.61
N ALA A 78 -2.70 -16.28 -27.96
CA ALA A 78 -1.48 -15.55 -27.62
C ALA A 78 -1.10 -15.64 -26.14
N VAL A 79 -0.13 -16.51 -25.84
CA VAL A 79 0.72 -16.35 -24.65
C VAL A 79 2.03 -15.76 -25.15
N CYS A 80 2.30 -14.49 -24.82
CA CYS A 80 3.64 -13.94 -24.90
C CYS A 80 4.40 -14.45 -23.68
N ASP A 81 5.33 -15.38 -23.87
CA ASP A 81 6.15 -15.92 -22.78
C ASP A 81 7.64 -15.84 -23.15
N LEU A 82 8.37 -15.02 -22.39
CA LEU A 82 9.82 -14.79 -22.50
C LEU A 82 10.66 -16.07 -22.23
N GLY A 83 10.04 -17.11 -21.67
CA GLY A 83 10.63 -18.42 -21.41
C GLY A 83 9.99 -19.54 -22.23
N PHE A 84 9.17 -19.23 -23.25
CA PHE A 84 8.49 -20.24 -24.05
C PHE A 84 9.48 -21.21 -24.70
N ASP A 85 10.62 -20.74 -25.19
CA ASP A 85 11.64 -21.59 -25.80
C ASP A 85 12.21 -22.62 -24.81
N LEU A 86 12.32 -22.27 -23.53
CA LEU A 86 12.74 -23.20 -22.46
C LEU A 86 11.67 -24.25 -22.16
N ILE A 87 10.39 -23.86 -22.25
CA ILE A 87 9.25 -24.77 -22.11
C ILE A 87 9.19 -25.69 -23.34
N LEU A 88 9.34 -25.15 -24.54
CA LEU A 88 9.35 -25.87 -25.81
C LEU A 88 10.50 -26.87 -25.87
N ALA A 89 11.68 -26.54 -25.33
CA ALA A 89 12.78 -27.47 -25.19
C ALA A 89 12.41 -28.68 -24.30
N LYS A 90 11.62 -28.47 -23.24
CA LYS A 90 11.09 -29.56 -22.39
C LYS A 90 9.96 -30.34 -23.05
N LEU A 91 9.15 -29.70 -23.89
CA LEU A 91 8.05 -30.31 -24.63
C LEU A 91 8.50 -30.95 -25.96
N SER A 92 9.73 -30.67 -26.41
CA SER A 92 10.32 -31.16 -27.66
C SER A 92 10.28 -32.67 -27.88
N PRO A 93 10.31 -33.56 -26.85
CA PRO A 93 10.13 -35.00 -27.08
C PRO A 93 8.73 -35.36 -27.64
N GLY A 94 7.78 -34.44 -27.52
CA GLY A 94 6.39 -34.58 -27.91
C GLY A 94 5.99 -33.80 -29.18
N LEU A 95 6.81 -32.85 -29.62
CA LEU A 95 6.51 -31.89 -30.68
C LEU A 95 7.68 -31.81 -31.66
N THR A 96 7.43 -32.14 -32.92
CA THR A 96 8.43 -32.04 -33.99
C THR A 96 8.20 -30.76 -34.82
N PRO A 97 9.23 -29.92 -35.03
CA PRO A 97 9.09 -28.73 -35.87
C PRO A 97 8.86 -29.13 -37.33
N ASP A 98 7.88 -28.50 -37.97
CA ASP A 98 7.61 -28.61 -39.41
C ASP A 98 8.33 -27.48 -40.15
N THR A 99 9.61 -27.69 -40.45
CA THR A 99 10.43 -26.70 -41.16
C THR A 99 9.93 -26.40 -42.58
N PRO A 100 9.48 -27.39 -43.40
CA PRO A 100 8.80 -27.11 -44.67
C PRO A 100 7.55 -26.24 -44.53
N GLY A 101 6.85 -26.37 -43.40
CA GLY A 101 5.69 -25.57 -43.02
C GLY A 101 6.00 -24.15 -42.52
N LYS A 102 7.28 -23.74 -42.39
CA LYS A 102 7.65 -22.40 -41.89
C LYS A 102 7.12 -21.29 -42.80
N TYR A 103 6.40 -20.34 -42.20
CA TYR A 103 5.98 -19.10 -42.85
C TYR A 103 6.81 -17.93 -42.34
N GLU A 104 7.08 -17.00 -43.22
CA GLU A 104 7.74 -15.74 -42.90
C GLU A 104 6.93 -14.59 -43.49
N VAL A 105 6.60 -13.61 -42.67
CA VAL A 105 6.01 -12.35 -43.10
C VAL A 105 7.08 -11.27 -42.94
N ALA A 106 7.56 -10.73 -44.05
CA ALA A 106 8.57 -9.67 -44.04
C ALA A 106 8.05 -8.45 -44.80
N GLY A 107 8.32 -7.26 -44.27
CA GLY A 107 7.95 -6.03 -44.97
C GLY A 107 8.26 -4.76 -44.20
N VAL A 108 7.45 -3.74 -44.45
CA VAL A 108 7.72 -2.35 -44.08
C VAL A 108 6.71 -1.88 -43.02
N GLU A 109 7.19 -1.07 -42.08
CA GLU A 109 6.37 -0.40 -41.07
C GLU A 109 6.20 1.08 -41.41
N TYR A 110 4.95 1.54 -41.34
CA TYR A 110 4.57 2.93 -41.54
C TYR A 110 3.92 3.47 -40.26
N ARG A 111 4.23 4.72 -39.91
CA ARG A 111 3.55 5.45 -38.84
C ARG A 111 2.57 6.44 -39.46
N LEU A 112 1.31 6.37 -39.00
CA LEU A 112 0.29 7.35 -39.29
C LEU A 112 -0.30 7.86 -37.97
N LYS A 113 0.17 9.02 -37.50
CA LYS A 113 -0.15 9.56 -36.17
C LYS A 113 0.15 8.52 -35.08
N ASP A 114 -0.89 8.08 -34.37
CA ASP A 114 -0.84 7.13 -33.26
C ASP A 114 -0.90 5.65 -33.71
N PHE A 115 -0.98 5.41 -35.02
CA PHE A 115 -1.04 4.07 -35.59
C PHE A 115 0.28 3.66 -36.22
N VAL A 116 0.64 2.40 -36.03
CA VAL A 116 1.67 1.72 -36.80
C VAL A 116 0.98 0.73 -37.73
N VAL A 117 1.20 0.88 -39.04
CA VAL A 117 0.70 -0.02 -40.06
C VAL A 117 1.87 -0.82 -40.62
N ARG A 118 1.84 -2.13 -40.45
CA ARG A 118 2.83 -3.05 -40.99
C ARG A 118 2.28 -3.72 -42.23
N VAL A 119 3.00 -3.62 -43.34
CA VAL A 119 2.63 -4.25 -44.62
C VAL A 119 3.71 -5.27 -44.94
N GLY A 120 3.36 -6.55 -44.86
CA GLY A 120 4.29 -7.66 -45.04
C GLY A 120 3.86 -8.59 -46.16
N THR A 121 4.82 -9.12 -46.92
CA THR A 121 4.57 -10.23 -47.84
C THR A 121 4.75 -11.53 -47.08
N ALA A 122 3.70 -12.34 -46.99
CA ALA A 122 3.76 -13.69 -46.43
C ALA A 122 4.37 -14.64 -47.47
N SER A 123 5.38 -15.38 -47.06
CA SER A 123 6.06 -16.36 -47.88
C SER A 123 6.20 -17.68 -47.14
N GLN A 124 6.18 -18.77 -47.90
CA GLN A 124 6.50 -20.10 -47.39
C GLN A 124 7.69 -20.60 -48.20
N VAL A 125 8.84 -20.79 -47.52
CA VAL A 125 10.13 -21.06 -48.14
C VAL A 125 10.53 -19.93 -49.11
N THR A 126 10.31 -20.08 -50.42
CA THR A 126 10.61 -19.07 -51.46
C THR A 126 9.37 -18.62 -52.23
N THR A 127 8.20 -19.16 -51.92
CA THR A 127 6.95 -18.86 -52.63
C THR A 127 6.14 -17.83 -51.86
N ALA A 128 5.86 -16.68 -52.48
CA ALA A 128 4.93 -15.69 -51.93
C ALA A 128 3.50 -16.25 -51.91
N LYS A 129 2.82 -16.11 -50.77
CA LYS A 129 1.47 -16.62 -50.52
C LYS A 129 0.41 -15.53 -50.47
N GLY A 130 0.77 -14.33 -50.01
CA GLY A 130 -0.17 -13.21 -49.89
C GLY A 130 0.47 -12.00 -49.22
N VAL A 131 -0.34 -10.96 -48.99
CA VAL A 131 0.07 -9.75 -48.28
C VAL A 131 -0.71 -9.68 -46.96
N ILE A 132 0.01 -9.53 -45.85
CA ILE A 132 -0.56 -9.34 -44.53
C ILE A 132 -0.40 -7.88 -44.14
N VAL A 133 -1.50 -7.28 -43.68
CA VAL A 133 -1.52 -5.93 -43.14
C VAL A 133 -1.88 -6.02 -41.66
N GLU A 134 -1.05 -5.43 -40.81
CA GLU A 134 -1.33 -5.23 -39.39
C GLU A 134 -1.50 -3.74 -39.13
N VAL A 135 -2.63 -3.35 -38.55
CA VAL A 135 -2.85 -1.99 -38.06
C VAL A 135 -2.81 -2.05 -36.54
N GLU A 136 -1.81 -1.43 -35.92
CA GLU A 136 -1.64 -1.35 -34.46
C GLU A 136 -1.92 0.06 -33.97
N TYR A 137 -2.75 0.19 -32.94
CA TYR A 137 -2.93 1.43 -32.19
C TYR A 137 -2.01 1.43 -30.97
N GLU A 138 -0.91 2.19 -31.02
CA GLU A 138 0.13 2.20 -29.99
C GLU A 138 -0.34 2.71 -28.60
N PRO A 139 -1.23 3.73 -28.49
CA PRO A 139 -1.55 4.33 -27.18
C PRO A 139 -2.35 3.47 -26.20
N SER A 140 -2.98 2.38 -26.65
CA SER A 140 -3.80 1.53 -25.78
C SER A 140 -3.50 0.06 -26.00
N GLN A 141 -3.43 -0.68 -24.89
CA GLN A 141 -3.32 -2.14 -24.87
C GLN A 141 -4.69 -2.80 -24.63
N VAL A 142 -5.75 -2.00 -24.48
CA VAL A 142 -7.10 -2.46 -24.13
C VAL A 142 -8.00 -2.35 -25.36
N ALA A 143 -8.34 -3.49 -25.96
CA ALA A 143 -9.06 -3.56 -27.24
C ALA A 143 -10.42 -2.82 -27.24
N VAL A 144 -11.13 -2.81 -26.11
CA VAL A 144 -12.42 -2.11 -25.99
C VAL A 144 -12.26 -0.59 -26.04
N GLN A 145 -11.17 -0.05 -25.49
CA GLN A 145 -10.94 1.40 -25.43
C GLN A 145 -10.48 1.95 -26.80
N SER A 146 -9.72 1.16 -27.56
CA SER A 146 -9.27 1.54 -28.91
C SER A 146 -10.29 1.20 -30.00
N ALA A 147 -11.39 0.53 -29.67
CA ALA A 147 -12.33 -0.02 -30.63
C ALA A 147 -12.88 1.00 -31.64
N HIS A 148 -13.22 2.20 -31.19
CA HIS A 148 -13.77 3.24 -32.05
C HIS A 148 -12.71 3.76 -33.03
N MET A 149 -11.55 4.16 -32.52
CA MET A 149 -10.42 4.67 -33.29
C MET A 149 -9.90 3.64 -34.32
N MET A 150 -9.78 2.38 -33.90
CA MET A 150 -9.42 1.26 -34.77
C MET A 150 -10.44 1.06 -35.90
N THR A 151 -11.74 1.15 -35.59
CA THR A 151 -12.80 1.00 -36.59
C THR A 151 -12.76 2.16 -37.61
N GLU A 152 -12.56 3.39 -37.15
CA GLU A 152 -12.46 4.57 -38.02
C GLU A 152 -11.24 4.52 -38.95
N MET A 153 -10.07 4.16 -38.41
CA MET A 153 -8.85 3.95 -39.20
C MET A 153 -9.05 2.88 -40.27
N MET A 154 -9.66 1.74 -39.90
CA MET A 154 -9.99 0.68 -40.83
C MET A 154 -11.00 1.13 -41.89
N GLN A 155 -12.01 1.91 -41.55
CA GLN A 155 -12.97 2.44 -42.53
C GLN A 155 -12.34 3.43 -43.51
N MET A 156 -11.37 4.22 -43.05
CA MET A 156 -10.72 5.26 -43.85
C MET A 156 -9.75 4.67 -44.88
N PHE A 157 -8.87 3.75 -44.46
CA PHE A 157 -7.81 3.20 -45.31
C PHE A 157 -8.15 1.83 -45.89
N PHE A 158 -9.00 1.06 -45.23
CA PHE A 158 -9.26 -0.34 -45.53
C PHE A 158 -10.77 -0.67 -45.46
N PRO A 159 -11.65 0.10 -46.14
CA PRO A 159 -13.10 0.04 -45.93
C PRO A 159 -13.69 -1.36 -46.17
N GLN A 160 -13.14 -2.09 -47.13
CA GLN A 160 -13.54 -3.46 -47.45
C GLN A 160 -13.25 -4.48 -46.32
N TYR A 161 -12.34 -4.17 -45.40
CA TYR A 161 -11.96 -5.00 -44.25
C TYR A 161 -12.52 -4.49 -42.92
N ALA A 162 -13.19 -3.33 -42.92
CA ALA A 162 -13.85 -2.81 -41.70
C ALA A 162 -14.98 -3.74 -41.21
N GLY A 163 -15.58 -4.52 -42.11
CA GLY A 163 -16.60 -5.54 -41.78
C GLY A 163 -16.04 -6.79 -41.10
N THR A 164 -14.74 -7.08 -41.20
CA THR A 164 -14.06 -8.23 -40.57
C THR A 164 -13.49 -7.88 -39.21
N LYS A 165 -14.30 -7.24 -38.36
CA LYS A 165 -13.89 -6.75 -37.04
C LYS A 165 -13.57 -7.89 -36.07
N PRO A 166 -12.37 -7.92 -35.45
CA PRO A 166 -12.01 -8.94 -34.47
C PRO A 166 -12.95 -8.93 -33.25
N ASP A 167 -13.36 -10.12 -32.79
CA ASP A 167 -14.28 -10.29 -31.66
C ASP A 167 -13.81 -9.61 -30.36
N VAL A 168 -12.49 -9.52 -30.15
CA VAL A 168 -11.90 -8.85 -28.98
C VAL A 168 -12.23 -7.34 -28.94
N ILE A 169 -12.48 -6.74 -30.09
CA ILE A 169 -12.86 -5.34 -30.26
C ILE A 169 -14.41 -5.17 -30.13
N ASN A 170 -15.17 -6.27 -30.09
CA ASN A 170 -16.64 -6.28 -29.93
C ASN A 170 -17.10 -6.59 -28.49
N LYS A 171 -16.19 -6.81 -27.53
CA LYS A 171 -16.57 -7.01 -26.12
C LYS A 171 -17.24 -5.73 -25.56
N SER A 172 -18.45 -5.89 -25.02
CA SER A 172 -19.25 -4.80 -24.42
C SER A 172 -18.83 -4.43 -22.99
N SER A 173 -17.97 -5.24 -22.34
CA SER A 173 -17.50 -5.03 -20.98
C SER A 173 -15.97 -5.16 -20.89
N PRO A 174 -15.25 -4.19 -20.29
CA PRO A 174 -13.79 -4.26 -20.10
C PRO A 174 -13.38 -5.29 -19.04
N GLU A 175 -12.21 -5.92 -19.23
CA GLU A 175 -11.52 -6.75 -18.23
C GLU A 175 -10.98 -5.90 -17.05
N PRO A 176 -10.79 -6.47 -15.84
CA PRO A 176 -10.66 -5.70 -14.62
C PRO A 176 -9.28 -5.01 -14.47
N TYR A 177 -9.33 -3.67 -14.46
CA TYR A 177 -8.45 -2.65 -13.86
C TYR A 177 -6.92 -2.68 -14.05
N SER A 178 -6.39 -1.55 -14.53
CA SER A 178 -4.98 -1.15 -14.41
C SER A 178 -4.83 0.24 -13.77
N ALA A 179 -3.61 0.60 -13.35
CA ALA A 179 -3.31 1.91 -12.73
C ALA A 179 -3.65 3.15 -13.60
N LEU A 180 -3.81 2.97 -14.93
CA LEU A 180 -4.28 4.03 -15.84
C LEU A 180 -5.77 4.31 -15.69
N ASP A 181 -6.57 3.35 -15.22
CA ASP A 181 -8.00 3.56 -14.96
C ASP A 181 -8.19 4.57 -13.82
N THR A 182 -7.27 4.65 -12.86
CA THR A 182 -7.28 5.68 -11.81
C THR A 182 -7.12 7.09 -12.40
N MET A 183 -6.31 7.27 -13.45
CA MET A 183 -6.11 8.55 -14.12
C MET A 183 -7.28 8.94 -15.04
N TYR A 184 -7.85 7.99 -15.77
CA TYR A 184 -9.02 8.22 -16.63
C TYR A 184 -10.29 8.43 -15.81
N GLN A 185 -10.49 7.67 -14.74
CA GLN A 185 -11.57 7.91 -13.79
C GLN A 185 -11.39 9.25 -13.08
N GLY A 186 -10.19 9.57 -12.61
CA GLY A 186 -9.92 10.88 -12.00
C GLY A 186 -10.29 12.03 -12.94
N SER A 187 -9.96 11.93 -14.22
CA SER A 187 -10.26 12.97 -15.23
C SER A 187 -11.76 13.04 -15.57
N VAL A 188 -12.42 11.91 -15.80
CA VAL A 188 -13.85 11.85 -16.12
C VAL A 188 -14.71 12.23 -14.92
N TYR A 189 -14.43 11.71 -13.73
CA TYR A 189 -15.12 12.10 -12.51
C TYR A 189 -14.82 13.55 -12.14
N ALA A 190 -13.61 14.07 -12.34
CA ALA A 190 -13.34 15.49 -12.16
C ALA A 190 -14.21 16.37 -13.08
N ILE A 191 -14.38 15.98 -14.35
CA ILE A 191 -15.26 16.67 -15.30
C ILE A 191 -16.72 16.57 -14.85
N VAL A 192 -17.22 15.38 -14.50
CA VAL A 192 -18.60 15.19 -14.01
C VAL A 192 -18.84 15.99 -12.72
N ARG A 193 -17.88 16.02 -11.80
CA ARG A 193 -17.93 16.80 -10.54
C ARG A 193 -17.83 18.30 -10.76
N SER A 194 -17.27 18.75 -11.88
CA SER A 194 -17.26 20.17 -12.25
C SER A 194 -18.64 20.69 -12.66
N LEU A 195 -19.57 19.80 -13.02
CA LEU A 195 -20.95 20.17 -13.37
C LEU A 195 -21.64 20.84 -12.16
N PRO A 196 -22.27 22.02 -12.32
CA PRO A 196 -22.77 22.81 -11.19
C PRO A 196 -23.74 22.09 -10.25
N TRP A 197 -24.60 21.21 -10.79
CA TRP A 197 -25.59 20.47 -10.00
C TRP A 197 -24.97 19.28 -9.26
N VAL A 198 -24.03 18.55 -9.88
CA VAL A 198 -23.25 17.49 -9.24
C VAL A 198 -22.39 18.09 -8.13
N LYS A 199 -21.68 19.18 -8.41
CA LYS A 199 -20.86 19.89 -7.43
C LYS A 199 -21.65 20.32 -6.19
N ARG A 200 -22.85 20.87 -6.37
CA ARG A 200 -23.73 21.24 -5.25
C ARG A 200 -24.17 20.03 -4.44
N ARG A 201 -24.51 18.93 -5.11
CA ARG A 201 -24.95 17.69 -4.47
C ARG A 201 -23.82 17.05 -3.67
N VAL A 202 -22.66 16.84 -4.30
CA VAL A 202 -21.45 16.31 -3.66
C VAL A 202 -21.06 17.17 -2.47
N LYS A 203 -21.05 18.50 -2.60
CA LYS A 203 -20.77 19.41 -1.48
C LYS A 203 -21.77 19.22 -0.34
N ALA A 204 -23.07 19.12 -0.62
CA ALA A 204 -24.07 18.94 0.42
C ALA A 204 -23.94 17.60 1.15
N ASP A 205 -23.62 16.52 0.42
CA ASP A 205 -23.40 15.19 0.98
C ASP A 205 -22.09 15.14 1.79
N LEU A 206 -21.00 15.78 1.34
CA LEU A 206 -19.75 15.92 2.09
C LEU A 206 -19.93 16.75 3.38
N GLU A 207 -20.71 17.84 3.35
CA GLU A 207 -21.02 18.63 4.56
C GLU A 207 -21.92 17.88 5.55
N ARG A 208 -22.68 16.89 5.09
CA ARG A 208 -23.40 15.97 5.98
C ARG A 208 -22.41 15.00 6.63
N ALA A 209 -21.59 14.34 5.82
CA ALA A 209 -20.57 13.42 6.29
C ALA A 209 -19.62 14.10 7.28
N ARG A 210 -19.21 15.34 7.01
CA ARG A 210 -18.41 16.16 7.94
C ARG A 210 -19.03 16.28 9.32
N ARG A 211 -20.31 16.65 9.40
CA ARG A 211 -21.01 16.81 10.68
C ARG A 211 -21.10 15.50 11.45
N GLU A 212 -21.37 14.40 10.75
CA GLU A 212 -21.45 13.06 11.35
C GLU A 212 -20.08 12.60 11.88
N ILE A 213 -19.01 12.83 11.10
CA ILE A 213 -17.63 12.49 11.47
C ILE A 213 -17.14 13.35 12.64
N GLU A 214 -17.44 14.65 12.66
CA GLU A 214 -17.09 15.56 13.75
C GLU A 214 -17.79 15.14 15.06
N GLU A 215 -19.08 14.82 14.99
CA GLU A 215 -19.84 14.32 16.14
C GLU A 215 -19.28 12.99 16.67
N GLU A 216 -18.82 12.10 15.80
CA GLU A 216 -18.18 10.84 16.17
C GLU A 216 -16.83 11.05 16.88
N ILE A 217 -15.94 11.87 16.32
CA ILE A 217 -14.62 12.14 16.91
C ILE A 217 -14.78 12.77 18.30
N HIS A 218 -15.74 13.67 18.46
CA HIS A 218 -16.00 14.39 19.71
C HIS A 218 -17.03 13.70 20.62
N GLN A 219 -17.28 12.39 20.44
CA GLN A 219 -18.21 11.64 21.29
C GLN A 219 -17.69 11.45 22.73
N CYS A 220 -16.36 11.37 22.90
CA CYS A 220 -15.71 11.21 24.20
C CYS A 220 -15.56 12.56 24.94
N ASP A 221 -15.75 13.69 24.24
CA ASP A 221 -15.63 15.03 24.79
C ASP A 221 -16.91 15.42 25.54
N GLN A 222 -17.13 14.84 26.72
CA GLN A 222 -18.37 14.97 27.50
C GLN A 222 -18.87 16.41 27.69
N LYS A 223 -17.95 17.39 27.74
CA LYS A 223 -18.27 18.82 27.92
C LYS A 223 -18.07 19.67 26.65
N ARG A 224 -17.33 19.17 25.66
CA ARG A 224 -16.84 19.94 24.49
C ARG A 224 -16.26 21.31 24.88
N ASP A 225 -15.55 21.35 26.01
CA ASP A 225 -15.01 22.57 26.60
C ASP A 225 -13.48 22.63 26.46
N PHE A 226 -13.03 23.27 25.39
CA PHE A 226 -11.63 23.32 24.97
C PHE A 226 -10.99 24.67 25.31
N TYR A 227 -9.70 24.65 25.65
CA TYR A 227 -8.89 25.86 25.70
C TYR A 227 -8.68 26.41 24.28
N LYS A 228 -9.26 27.57 24.00
CA LYS A 228 -9.08 28.27 22.71
C LYS A 228 -7.94 29.28 22.75
N PHE A 229 -7.54 29.68 23.95
CA PHE A 229 -6.53 30.70 24.20
C PHE A 229 -5.63 30.28 25.34
N LEU A 230 -4.43 30.85 25.38
CA LEU A 230 -3.56 30.73 26.53
C LEU A 230 -4.24 31.36 27.76
N PRO A 231 -4.26 30.70 28.94
CA PRO A 231 -4.82 31.28 30.15
C PRO A 231 -4.13 32.62 30.49
N GLU A 232 -4.92 33.64 30.86
CA GLU A 232 -4.37 34.97 31.25
C GLU A 232 -3.48 34.91 32.50
N HIS A 233 -3.78 33.95 33.38
CA HIS A 233 -2.99 33.67 34.58
C HIS A 233 -2.59 32.19 34.59
N PRO A 234 -1.41 31.86 35.14
CA PRO A 234 -0.99 30.48 35.30
C PRO A 234 -2.04 29.68 36.10
N ILE A 235 -2.39 28.50 35.59
CA ILE A 235 -3.23 27.55 36.31
C ILE A 235 -2.35 26.83 37.35
N ASN A 236 -2.93 26.48 38.50
CA ASN A 236 -2.24 25.70 39.52
C ASN A 236 -1.82 24.33 38.96
N LYS A 237 -0.62 23.86 39.33
CA LYS A 237 -0.10 22.55 38.93
C LYS A 237 -1.06 21.40 39.26
N GLU A 238 -1.70 21.42 40.43
CA GLU A 238 -2.64 20.37 40.82
C GLU A 238 -3.91 20.37 39.95
N ASP A 239 -4.39 21.55 39.55
CA ASP A 239 -5.55 21.67 38.65
C ASP A 239 -5.19 21.17 37.24
N ILE A 240 -4.00 21.49 36.73
CA ILE A 240 -3.48 20.96 35.46
C ILE A 240 -3.38 19.42 35.53
N LEU A 241 -2.85 18.87 36.62
CA LEU A 241 -2.75 17.42 36.80
C LEU A 241 -4.12 16.76 36.92
N ALA A 242 -5.07 17.36 37.65
CA ALA A 242 -6.43 16.86 37.76
C ALA A 242 -7.12 16.82 36.38
N GLU A 243 -6.92 17.84 35.56
CA GLU A 243 -7.41 17.90 34.19
C GLU A 243 -6.74 16.86 33.28
N ALA A 244 -5.41 16.74 33.34
CA ALA A 244 -4.69 15.72 32.58
C ALA A 244 -5.16 14.29 32.94
N ARG A 245 -5.49 14.02 34.22
CA ARG A 245 -6.09 12.74 34.64
C ARG A 245 -7.48 12.51 34.03
N GLN A 246 -8.30 13.55 33.90
CA GLN A 246 -9.59 13.45 33.22
C GLN A 246 -9.40 13.10 31.74
N TYR A 247 -8.46 13.76 31.05
CA TYR A 247 -8.15 13.45 29.65
C TYR A 247 -7.58 12.04 29.48
N ALA A 248 -6.70 11.59 30.38
CA ALA A 248 -6.20 10.22 30.36
C ALA A 248 -7.32 9.18 30.53
N ALA A 249 -8.37 9.49 31.29
CA ALA A 249 -9.52 8.61 31.49
C ALA A 249 -10.50 8.58 30.31
N MET A 250 -10.37 9.47 29.31
CA MET A 250 -11.26 9.49 28.13
C MET A 250 -11.01 8.33 27.16
N GLY A 251 -9.84 7.67 27.24
CA GLY A 251 -9.43 6.60 26.34
C GLY A 251 -9.06 5.32 27.08
N GLU A 252 -10.04 4.58 27.60
CA GLU A 252 -9.77 3.26 28.15
C GLU A 252 -9.65 2.24 27.01
N ARG A 253 -8.44 1.66 26.86
CA ARG A 253 -8.12 0.69 25.79
C ARG A 253 -7.77 -0.65 26.42
N ARG A 254 -8.79 -1.45 26.75
CA ARG A 254 -8.67 -2.64 27.63
C ARG A 254 -7.66 -3.70 27.16
N TYR A 255 -7.45 -3.87 25.85
CA TYR A 255 -6.64 -4.97 25.29
C TYR A 255 -5.60 -4.55 24.24
N MET A 256 -5.35 -3.26 24.05
CA MET A 256 -4.38 -2.72 23.07
C MET A 256 -2.94 -2.61 23.58
N GLU A 257 -2.69 -2.95 24.85
CA GLU A 257 -1.40 -2.70 25.47
C GLU A 257 -0.35 -3.74 25.05
N HIS A 258 0.72 -3.30 24.39
CA HIS A 258 1.88 -4.15 24.03
C HIS A 258 2.88 -4.34 25.17
N TYR A 259 2.63 -3.80 26.36
CA TYR A 259 3.46 -4.04 27.55
C TYR A 259 3.10 -5.37 28.20
N ASP A 260 4.08 -6.02 28.81
CA ASP A 260 3.79 -7.19 29.64
C ASP A 260 2.99 -6.77 30.88
N PRO A 261 1.75 -7.26 31.07
CA PRO A 261 0.94 -6.94 32.25
C PRO A 261 1.63 -7.29 33.57
N LEU A 262 2.50 -8.31 33.55
CA LEU A 262 3.20 -8.80 34.74
C LEU A 262 4.25 -7.81 35.25
N THR A 263 4.91 -7.08 34.34
CA THR A 263 6.01 -6.16 34.69
C THR A 263 5.66 -4.68 34.43
N ARG A 264 4.49 -4.40 33.83
CA ARG A 264 4.04 -3.05 33.43
C ARG A 264 4.28 -1.98 34.48
N ASN A 265 3.89 -2.23 35.73
CA ASN A 265 4.00 -1.22 36.78
C ASN A 265 5.46 -0.88 37.10
N GLU A 266 6.34 -1.88 37.14
CA GLU A 266 7.76 -1.70 37.39
C GLU A 266 8.46 -1.02 36.21
N ASP A 267 8.18 -1.49 34.98
CA ASP A 267 8.70 -0.94 33.74
C ASP A 267 8.31 0.55 33.56
N MET A 268 7.03 0.88 33.80
CA MET A 268 6.53 2.25 33.70
C MET A 268 7.10 3.14 34.80
N ALA A 269 7.26 2.63 36.03
CA ALA A 269 7.89 3.37 37.10
C ALA A 269 9.37 3.67 36.81
N LEU A 270 10.10 2.72 36.23
CA LEU A 270 11.46 2.94 35.75
C LEU A 270 11.48 3.97 34.62
N CYS A 271 10.64 3.80 33.60
CA CYS A 271 10.57 4.70 32.46
C CYS A 271 10.21 6.14 32.86
N ALA A 272 9.31 6.32 33.83
CA ALA A 272 8.97 7.65 34.36
C ALA A 272 10.20 8.33 35.00
N LYS A 273 10.99 7.61 35.79
CA LYS A 273 12.23 8.12 36.40
C LYS A 273 13.30 8.43 35.36
N ILE A 274 13.46 7.58 34.36
CA ILE A 274 14.42 7.80 33.27
C ILE A 274 13.98 8.99 32.41
N TYR A 275 12.69 9.11 32.12
CA TYR A 275 12.14 10.24 31.38
C TYR A 275 12.35 11.55 32.12
N ASP A 276 12.16 11.60 33.44
CA ASP A 276 12.44 12.79 34.25
C ASP A 276 13.87 13.29 34.03
N LEU A 277 14.86 12.38 34.07
CA LEU A 277 16.28 12.69 33.84
C LEU A 277 16.58 13.24 32.43
N PHE A 278 15.88 12.74 31.40
CA PHE A 278 16.20 13.01 29.99
C PHE A 278 15.13 13.83 29.24
N SER A 279 14.10 14.31 29.93
CA SER A 279 12.94 15.03 29.38
C SER A 279 13.29 16.27 28.57
N HIS A 280 14.46 16.87 28.83
CA HIS A 280 14.98 18.08 28.19
C HIS A 280 16.09 17.78 27.18
N SER A 281 16.47 16.52 26.99
CA SER A 281 17.60 16.13 26.16
C SER A 281 17.22 16.04 24.68
N ASP A 282 18.13 16.49 23.82
CA ASP A 282 17.99 16.44 22.37
C ASP A 282 19.23 15.80 21.76
N PRO A 283 19.16 14.56 21.25
CA PRO A 283 20.31 13.86 20.72
C PRO A 283 20.88 14.48 19.42
N HIS A 284 20.18 15.40 18.76
CA HIS A 284 20.75 16.20 17.66
C HIS A 284 21.91 17.08 18.15
N ARG A 285 21.84 17.57 19.39
CA ARG A 285 22.89 18.35 20.05
C ARG A 285 23.80 17.42 20.86
N SER A 286 24.53 16.55 20.17
CA SER A 286 25.34 15.51 20.80
C SER A 286 26.47 16.04 21.70
N ASP A 287 26.91 17.28 21.46
CA ASP A 287 27.86 18.02 22.30
C ASP A 287 27.26 18.38 23.68
N ALA A 288 25.99 18.80 23.69
CA ALA A 288 25.26 19.16 24.91
C ALA A 288 24.67 17.93 25.61
N PHE A 289 24.26 16.91 24.85
CA PHE A 289 23.59 15.71 25.35
C PHE A 289 24.32 14.42 24.95
N PRO A 290 25.60 14.23 25.34
CA PRO A 290 26.37 13.06 24.97
C PRO A 290 25.80 11.76 25.54
N GLY A 291 25.07 11.82 26.67
CA GLY A 291 24.37 10.69 27.26
C GLY A 291 23.24 10.16 26.39
N ALA A 292 22.36 11.05 25.89
CA ALA A 292 21.29 10.67 24.97
C ALA A 292 21.86 10.07 23.67
N ARG A 293 22.87 10.73 23.09
CA ARG A 293 23.59 10.21 21.94
C ARG A 293 24.19 8.82 22.21
N LYS A 294 24.78 8.59 23.39
CA LYS A 294 25.33 7.29 23.81
C LYS A 294 24.28 6.20 23.79
N MET A 295 23.13 6.46 24.39
CA MET A 295 22.01 5.52 24.42
C MET A 295 21.51 5.18 23.00
N GLU A 296 21.46 6.13 22.06
CA GLU A 296 21.09 5.83 20.68
C GLU A 296 22.02 4.83 19.99
N ALA A 297 23.34 5.01 20.14
CA ALA A 297 24.28 4.06 19.56
C ALA A 297 24.18 2.67 20.19
N GLU A 298 23.90 2.59 21.49
CA GLU A 298 23.71 1.31 22.18
C GLU A 298 22.42 0.63 21.73
N ILE A 299 21.31 1.36 21.59
CA ILE A 299 20.06 0.86 21.01
C ILE A 299 20.31 0.30 19.61
N LEU A 300 20.94 1.09 18.75
CA LEU A 300 21.26 0.68 17.38
C LEU A 300 22.15 -0.58 17.37
N ARG A 301 23.19 -0.62 18.20
CA ARG A 301 24.11 -1.75 18.24
C ARG A 301 23.47 -3.02 18.81
N MET A 302 22.62 -2.91 19.84
CA MET A 302 21.82 -4.03 20.33
C MET A 302 20.91 -4.57 19.24
N SER A 303 20.21 -3.69 18.52
CA SER A 303 19.34 -4.04 17.40
C SER A 303 20.11 -4.74 16.28
N LEU A 304 21.24 -4.18 15.84
CA LEU A 304 22.11 -4.80 14.83
C LEU A 304 22.61 -6.18 15.24
N SER A 305 22.88 -6.37 16.54
CA SER A 305 23.33 -7.66 17.07
C SER A 305 22.22 -8.71 17.03
N ILE A 306 20.97 -8.31 17.34
CA ILE A 306 19.80 -9.18 17.24
C ILE A 306 19.56 -9.66 15.80
N PHE A 307 19.85 -8.81 14.81
CA PHE A 307 19.62 -9.07 13.38
C PHE A 307 20.88 -9.51 12.61
N HIS A 308 21.94 -9.93 13.32
CA HIS A 308 23.17 -10.46 12.71
C HIS A 308 23.88 -9.49 11.74
N GLY A 309 23.84 -8.18 12.01
CA GLY A 309 24.42 -7.16 11.13
C GLY A 309 25.95 -7.17 11.04
N GLY A 310 26.65 -7.75 12.02
CA GLY A 310 28.11 -7.73 12.08
C GLY A 310 28.69 -6.34 12.41
N GLN A 311 29.99 -6.16 12.15
CA GLN A 311 30.70 -4.92 12.52
C GLN A 311 30.41 -3.76 11.56
N GLU A 312 30.33 -4.04 10.26
CA GLU A 312 30.15 -3.05 9.18
C GLU A 312 28.74 -2.45 9.12
N ALA A 313 27.75 -3.15 9.65
CA ALA A 313 26.38 -2.66 9.65
C ALA A 313 26.21 -1.43 10.54
N CYS A 314 25.37 -0.52 10.07
CA CYS A 314 25.12 0.78 10.67
C CYS A 314 23.62 1.09 10.66
N GLY A 315 23.23 2.33 11.02
CA GLY A 315 21.84 2.71 11.04
C GLY A 315 21.56 3.95 11.87
N VAL A 316 20.27 4.17 12.14
CA VAL A 316 19.77 5.31 12.91
C VAL A 316 18.61 4.91 13.81
N VAL A 317 18.44 5.66 14.90
CA VAL A 317 17.25 5.64 15.74
C VAL A 317 16.34 6.81 15.32
N ALA A 318 15.05 6.55 15.15
CA ALA A 318 14.06 7.48 14.64
C ALA A 318 12.76 7.41 15.45
N SER A 319 11.83 8.34 15.20
CA SER A 319 10.63 8.55 16.02
C SER A 319 9.52 7.51 15.80
N GLY A 320 9.57 6.69 14.75
CA GLY A 320 8.56 5.67 14.51
C GLY A 320 8.71 4.90 13.21
N GLY A 321 7.89 3.86 13.04
CA GLY A 321 7.94 2.93 11.90
C GLY A 321 7.76 3.61 10.54
N THR A 322 6.89 4.63 10.48
CA THR A 322 6.73 5.40 9.24
C THR A 322 8.00 6.20 8.90
N GLU A 323 8.68 6.82 9.88
CA GLU A 323 9.90 7.59 9.60
C GLU A 323 11.02 6.69 9.07
N VAL A 324 11.24 5.50 9.67
CA VAL A 324 12.26 4.57 9.18
C VAL A 324 11.93 4.02 7.79
N MET A 325 10.65 3.87 7.45
CA MET A 325 10.22 3.54 6.07
C MET A 325 10.50 4.66 5.08
N LEU A 326 10.18 5.89 5.45
CA LEU A 326 10.48 7.05 4.62
C LEU A 326 12.00 7.20 4.41
N LEU A 327 12.80 7.07 5.46
CA LEU A 327 14.26 7.17 5.38
C LEU A 327 14.88 6.07 4.49
N ALA A 328 14.40 4.83 4.61
CA ALA A 328 14.85 3.73 3.75
C ALA A 328 14.55 4.05 2.28
N CYS A 329 13.31 4.43 1.96
CA CYS A 329 12.92 4.81 0.59
C CYS A 329 13.74 6.00 0.07
N LEU A 330 13.98 7.02 0.90
CA LEU A 330 14.82 8.17 0.56
C LEU A 330 16.26 7.75 0.23
N ALA A 331 16.87 6.86 1.02
CA ALA A 331 18.20 6.34 0.76
C ALA A 331 18.26 5.62 -0.60
N TYR A 332 17.32 4.72 -0.87
CA TYR A 332 17.29 3.96 -2.14
C TYR A 332 17.03 4.84 -3.35
N ARG A 333 16.16 5.84 -3.23
CA ARG A 333 15.93 6.85 -4.25
C ARG A 333 17.20 7.62 -4.55
N ASN A 334 17.84 8.18 -3.53
CA ASN A 334 19.03 9.02 -3.70
C ASN A 334 20.22 8.22 -4.25
N ARG A 335 20.36 6.96 -3.84
CA ARG A 335 21.29 6.01 -4.46
C ARG A 335 20.98 5.80 -5.95
N ALA A 336 19.72 5.56 -6.30
CA ALA A 336 19.31 5.34 -7.68
C ALA A 336 19.57 6.57 -8.56
N ILE A 337 19.27 7.77 -8.04
CA ILE A 337 19.57 9.05 -8.72
C ILE A 337 21.08 9.23 -8.91
N ALA A 338 21.90 8.92 -7.90
CA ALA A 338 23.35 8.96 -8.00
C ALA A 338 23.90 7.96 -9.06
N GLN A 339 23.14 6.91 -9.37
CA GLN A 339 23.40 5.94 -10.44
C GLN A 339 22.78 6.32 -11.79
N GLY A 340 22.17 7.51 -11.93
CA GLY A 340 21.56 8.00 -13.17
C GLY A 340 20.13 7.53 -13.43
N LYS A 341 19.42 6.98 -12.43
CA LYS A 341 18.01 6.58 -12.54
C LYS A 341 17.08 7.71 -12.04
N TYR A 342 16.43 8.41 -12.97
CA TYR A 342 15.63 9.62 -12.66
C TYR A 342 14.17 9.38 -12.25
N HIS A 343 13.64 8.16 -12.41
CA HIS A 343 12.30 7.79 -11.97
C HIS A 343 12.31 6.54 -11.07
N PRO A 344 12.84 6.62 -9.83
CA PRO A 344 12.97 5.44 -8.97
C PRO A 344 11.62 4.75 -8.70
N GLU A 345 11.57 3.42 -8.81
CA GLU A 345 10.38 2.60 -8.60
C GLU A 345 10.60 1.63 -7.42
N ILE A 346 9.63 1.58 -6.49
CA ILE A 346 9.55 0.62 -5.40
C ILE A 346 8.76 -0.60 -5.90
N VAL A 347 9.29 -1.81 -5.73
CA VAL A 347 8.52 -3.05 -5.95
C VAL A 347 8.19 -3.66 -4.59
N ALA A 348 6.91 -3.80 -4.28
CA ALA A 348 6.45 -4.31 -2.98
C ALA A 348 5.18 -5.15 -3.13
N PRO A 349 4.91 -6.14 -2.26
CA PRO A 349 3.64 -6.84 -2.19
C PRO A 349 2.45 -5.88 -2.00
N SER A 350 1.25 -6.29 -2.43
CA SER A 350 0.01 -5.57 -2.16
C SER A 350 -0.30 -5.45 -0.66
N THR A 351 0.26 -6.34 0.16
CA THR A 351 0.11 -6.37 1.62
C THR A 351 1.11 -5.47 2.38
N ALA A 352 2.13 -4.93 1.71
CA ALA A 352 3.15 -4.11 2.36
C ALA A 352 2.60 -2.76 2.83
N HIS A 353 3.18 -2.19 3.89
CA HIS A 353 2.62 -1.05 4.61
C HIS A 353 2.39 0.21 3.72
N PRO A 354 1.27 0.95 3.89
CA PRO A 354 0.98 2.17 3.12
C PRO A 354 1.97 3.33 3.29
N ALA A 355 2.90 3.23 4.24
CA ALA A 355 4.01 4.18 4.38
C ALA A 355 4.89 4.22 3.11
N LEU A 356 4.90 3.14 2.31
CA LEU A 356 5.61 3.11 1.03
C LEU A 356 4.91 4.00 -0.01
N ASP A 357 3.58 4.02 -0.07
CA ASP A 357 2.84 4.93 -0.97
C ASP A 357 3.04 6.39 -0.52
N LYS A 358 3.06 6.63 0.79
CA LYS A 358 3.42 7.94 1.36
C LYS A 358 4.84 8.34 0.96
N ALA A 359 5.81 7.43 1.03
CA ALA A 359 7.18 7.67 0.59
C ALA A 359 7.23 8.01 -0.90
N ALA A 360 6.51 7.25 -1.73
CA ALA A 360 6.45 7.46 -3.16
C ALA A 360 5.90 8.84 -3.52
N ALA A 361 4.79 9.24 -2.87
CA ALA A 361 4.21 10.57 -3.03
C ALA A 361 5.14 11.70 -2.57
N LEU A 362 5.76 11.57 -1.39
CA LEU A 362 6.63 12.61 -0.82
C LEU A 362 7.93 12.80 -1.61
N PHE A 363 8.51 11.72 -2.14
CA PHE A 363 9.85 11.76 -2.75
C PHE A 363 9.83 11.66 -4.28
N GLY A 364 8.64 11.66 -4.90
CA GLY A 364 8.50 11.56 -6.36
C GLY A 364 9.01 10.23 -6.90
N MET A 365 8.69 9.14 -6.22
CA MET A 365 8.95 7.77 -6.68
C MET A 365 7.66 7.16 -7.22
N THR A 366 7.79 6.06 -7.96
CA THR A 366 6.65 5.21 -8.31
C THR A 366 6.64 3.96 -7.42
N ILE A 367 5.48 3.35 -7.23
CA ILE A 367 5.34 2.09 -6.50
C ILE A 367 4.56 1.08 -7.34
N ARG A 368 5.09 -0.14 -7.43
CA ARG A 368 4.49 -1.28 -8.10
C ARG A 368 4.09 -2.31 -7.06
N ARG A 369 2.78 -2.43 -6.83
CA ARG A 369 2.18 -3.42 -5.93
C ARG A 369 2.04 -4.77 -6.63
N VAL A 370 2.70 -5.80 -6.09
CA VAL A 370 2.67 -7.17 -6.61
C VAL A 370 1.58 -7.96 -5.91
N PRO A 371 0.63 -8.58 -6.62
CA PRO A 371 -0.40 -9.41 -6.01
C PRO A 371 0.17 -10.56 -5.17
N VAL A 372 -0.53 -10.88 -4.08
CA VAL A 372 -0.21 -11.99 -3.18
C VAL A 372 -1.10 -13.21 -3.46
N ARG A 373 -0.73 -14.34 -2.87
CA ARG A 373 -1.52 -15.58 -2.85
C ARG A 373 -2.71 -15.48 -1.90
N GLU A 374 -3.52 -16.53 -1.86
CA GLU A 374 -4.59 -16.71 -0.87
C GLU A 374 -4.06 -16.73 0.58
N ASP A 375 -2.83 -17.20 0.81
CA ASP A 375 -2.17 -17.13 2.13
C ASP A 375 -1.54 -15.76 2.42
N ASP A 376 -1.84 -14.73 1.62
CA ASP A 376 -1.27 -13.38 1.67
C ASP A 376 0.26 -13.30 1.56
N ARG A 377 0.94 -14.39 1.12
CA ARG A 377 2.37 -14.37 0.79
C ARG A 377 2.60 -13.96 -0.66
N VAL A 378 3.63 -13.15 -0.89
CA VAL A 378 4.03 -12.82 -2.26
C VAL A 378 4.77 -13.99 -2.93
N HIS A 379 4.54 -14.20 -4.23
CA HIS A 379 5.39 -15.06 -5.05
C HIS A 379 6.69 -14.35 -5.43
N ALA A 380 7.85 -14.91 -5.06
CA ALA A 380 9.15 -14.40 -5.51
C ALA A 380 9.28 -14.31 -7.05
N SER A 381 8.64 -15.23 -7.79
CA SER A 381 8.59 -15.17 -9.26
C SER A 381 7.78 -13.98 -9.79
N ALA A 382 6.73 -13.57 -9.08
CA ALA A 382 5.94 -12.39 -9.45
C ALA A 382 6.72 -11.11 -9.18
N VAL A 383 7.41 -11.02 -8.03
CA VAL A 383 8.35 -9.92 -7.74
C VAL A 383 9.44 -9.86 -8.80
N LYS A 384 10.05 -10.99 -9.17
CA LYS A 384 11.04 -11.07 -10.24
C LYS A 384 10.54 -10.47 -11.56
N ARG A 385 9.30 -10.78 -11.97
CA ARG A 385 8.69 -10.23 -13.19
C ARG A 385 8.34 -8.74 -13.09
N ALA A 386 8.16 -8.24 -11.87
CA ALA A 386 7.85 -6.85 -11.59
C ALA A 386 9.09 -5.94 -11.60
N ILE A 387 10.30 -6.49 -11.49
CA ILE A 387 11.55 -5.73 -11.55
C ILE A 387 11.75 -5.17 -12.97
N GLY A 388 11.90 -3.85 -13.05
CA GLY A 388 12.18 -3.10 -14.26
C GLY A 388 13.46 -2.25 -14.17
N PRO A 389 13.78 -1.48 -15.23
CA PRO A 389 14.99 -0.65 -15.27
C PRO A 389 15.02 0.44 -14.19
N HIS A 390 13.83 0.90 -13.78
CA HIS A 390 13.62 1.94 -12.79
C HIS A 390 13.56 1.44 -11.35
N THR A 391 13.49 0.13 -11.14
CA THR A 391 13.40 -0.44 -9.80
C THR A 391 14.65 -0.07 -8.98
N CYS A 392 14.42 0.55 -7.83
CA CYS A 392 15.46 0.99 -6.91
C CYS A 392 15.51 0.17 -5.62
N VAL A 393 14.41 -0.49 -5.25
CA VAL A 393 14.30 -1.34 -4.06
C VAL A 393 13.17 -2.35 -4.19
N ILE A 394 13.38 -3.55 -3.66
CA ILE A 394 12.33 -4.53 -3.34
C ILE A 394 12.03 -4.39 -1.85
N VAL A 395 10.75 -4.32 -1.47
CA VAL A 395 10.33 -4.32 -0.06
C VAL A 395 9.57 -5.61 0.23
N ALA A 396 9.86 -6.23 1.37
CA ALA A 396 9.18 -7.43 1.87
C ALA A 396 8.86 -7.25 3.35
N SER A 397 7.75 -7.82 3.82
CA SER A 397 7.29 -7.67 5.21
C SER A 397 7.52 -8.94 6.04
N ALA A 398 7.95 -8.75 7.29
CA ALA A 398 8.24 -9.83 8.23
C ALA A 398 7.71 -9.48 9.64
N PRO A 399 6.40 -9.64 9.88
CA PRO A 399 5.34 -9.97 8.92
C PRO A 399 4.64 -8.73 8.35
N ASN A 400 3.71 -8.93 7.41
CA ASN A 400 2.79 -7.87 6.98
C ASN A 400 1.76 -7.54 8.09
N HIS A 401 1.29 -6.29 8.09
CA HIS A 401 0.35 -5.80 9.11
C HIS A 401 -1.10 -6.29 8.91
N ILE A 402 -1.44 -6.85 7.74
CA ILE A 402 -2.82 -7.25 7.41
C ILE A 402 -3.15 -8.58 8.11
N THR A 403 -2.37 -9.62 7.84
CA THR A 403 -2.63 -11.00 8.31
C THR A 403 -1.54 -11.59 9.16
N GLY A 404 -0.49 -10.83 9.47
CA GLY A 404 0.63 -11.33 10.27
C GLY A 404 1.46 -12.38 9.54
N THR A 405 1.36 -12.44 8.22
CA THR A 405 2.10 -13.40 7.39
C THR A 405 3.48 -12.86 6.99
N VAL A 406 4.50 -13.70 7.08
CA VAL A 406 5.89 -13.38 6.69
C VAL A 406 6.10 -13.62 5.19
N ASP A 407 6.65 -12.66 4.46
CA ASP A 407 7.03 -12.86 3.06
C ASP A 407 8.21 -13.84 2.92
N PRO A 408 8.40 -14.50 1.76
CA PRO A 408 9.50 -15.45 1.55
C PRO A 408 10.86 -14.73 1.38
N ILE A 409 11.40 -14.17 2.46
CA ILE A 409 12.58 -13.29 2.44
C ILE A 409 13.81 -13.96 1.84
N GLU A 410 14.06 -15.24 2.12
CA GLU A 410 15.18 -15.99 1.53
C GLU A 410 15.13 -15.99 -0.01
N LYS A 411 13.97 -16.31 -0.59
CA LYS A 411 13.76 -16.32 -2.04
C LYS A 411 13.82 -14.93 -2.63
N LEU A 412 13.33 -13.91 -1.91
CA LEU A 412 13.43 -12.52 -2.34
C LEU A 412 14.87 -12.00 -2.29
N SER A 413 15.68 -12.47 -1.35
CA SER A 413 17.12 -12.17 -1.26
C SER A 413 17.88 -12.75 -2.45
N GLU A 414 17.55 -13.97 -2.90
CA GLU A 414 18.11 -14.54 -4.13
C GLU A 414 17.76 -13.71 -5.37
N VAL A 415 16.50 -13.28 -5.47
CA VAL A 415 16.04 -12.40 -6.56
C VAL A 415 16.78 -11.05 -6.50
N ALA A 416 16.86 -10.42 -5.33
CA ALA A 416 17.56 -9.16 -5.12
C ALA A 416 19.01 -9.23 -5.60
N GLN A 417 19.75 -10.26 -5.20
CA GLN A 417 21.13 -10.48 -5.62
C GLN A 417 21.24 -10.70 -7.13
N ARG A 418 20.39 -11.56 -7.70
CA ARG A 418 20.44 -11.88 -9.13
C ARG A 418 20.25 -10.66 -10.03
N PHE A 419 19.43 -9.69 -9.60
CA PHE A 419 19.12 -8.49 -10.36
C PHE A 419 19.90 -7.25 -9.91
N GLY A 420 20.75 -7.36 -8.89
CA GLY A 420 21.49 -6.21 -8.34
C GLY A 420 20.59 -5.12 -7.74
N VAL A 421 19.40 -5.51 -7.27
CA VAL A 421 18.41 -4.61 -6.66
C VAL A 421 18.43 -4.80 -5.14
N PRO A 422 18.54 -3.74 -4.34
CA PRO A 422 18.49 -3.84 -2.88
C PRO A 422 17.16 -4.43 -2.37
N LEU A 423 17.22 -5.26 -1.32
CA LEU A 423 16.05 -5.70 -0.56
C LEU A 423 15.99 -4.98 0.80
N HIS A 424 14.84 -4.37 1.08
CA HIS A 424 14.47 -3.86 2.39
C HIS A 424 13.48 -4.83 3.06
N VAL A 425 13.74 -5.19 4.32
CA VAL A 425 12.83 -6.03 5.11
C VAL A 425 12.13 -5.18 6.17
N ASP A 426 10.82 -5.01 6.01
CA ASP A 426 9.97 -4.34 6.99
C ASP A 426 9.66 -5.29 8.15
N CYS A 427 10.41 -5.15 9.24
CA CYS A 427 10.19 -5.84 10.51
C CYS A 427 9.61 -4.89 11.57
N THR A 428 8.92 -3.81 11.18
CA THR A 428 8.31 -2.87 12.14
C THR A 428 7.37 -3.58 13.10
N LEU A 429 6.60 -4.55 12.61
CA LEU A 429 5.72 -5.35 13.45
C LEU A 429 6.45 -6.53 14.12
N GLY A 430 7.22 -7.33 13.37
CA GLY A 430 7.77 -8.60 13.86
C GLY A 430 9.14 -8.51 14.54
N GLY A 431 9.76 -7.34 14.56
CA GLY A 431 11.20 -7.20 14.85
C GLY A 431 11.64 -7.62 16.24
N PHE A 432 10.74 -7.61 17.23
CA PHE A 432 10.98 -8.10 18.59
C PHE A 432 10.26 -9.41 18.90
N LEU A 433 9.86 -10.15 17.87
CA LEU A 433 9.31 -11.50 17.97
C LEU A 433 10.15 -12.48 17.15
N LEU A 434 10.29 -12.23 15.84
CA LEU A 434 10.97 -13.10 14.89
C LEU A 434 12.39 -13.54 15.32
N PRO A 435 13.29 -12.63 15.76
CA PRO A 435 14.63 -13.05 16.19
C PRO A 435 14.62 -13.93 17.43
N PHE A 436 13.58 -13.82 18.26
CA PHE A 436 13.45 -14.56 19.52
C PHE A 436 12.74 -15.91 19.33
N MET A 437 11.99 -16.08 18.25
CA MET A 437 11.32 -17.35 17.93
C MET A 437 12.30 -18.52 17.77
N GLU A 438 13.52 -18.27 17.24
CA GLU A 438 14.58 -19.29 17.15
C GLU A 438 14.99 -19.82 18.54
N TYR A 439 14.89 -19.01 19.59
CA TYR A 439 15.17 -19.40 20.97
C TYR A 439 13.99 -20.12 21.65
N CYS A 440 12.80 -20.09 21.04
CA CYS A 440 11.60 -20.76 21.50
C CYS A 440 11.36 -22.10 20.76
N ASP A 441 12.38 -22.65 20.12
CA ASP A 441 12.33 -23.88 19.30
C ASP A 441 11.31 -23.83 18.13
N TYR A 442 10.95 -22.63 17.67
CA TYR A 442 10.13 -22.47 16.48
C TYR A 442 10.98 -22.47 15.20
N SER A 443 10.47 -23.12 14.16
CA SER A 443 11.07 -23.03 12.82
C SER A 443 10.82 -21.66 12.21
N VAL A 444 11.88 -20.87 12.03
CA VAL A 444 11.83 -19.53 11.43
C VAL A 444 12.68 -19.51 10.16
N PRO A 445 12.11 -19.18 8.99
CA PRO A 445 12.91 -18.92 7.79
C PRO A 445 13.86 -17.76 8.02
N THR A 446 15.06 -17.80 7.45
CA THR A 446 16.02 -16.70 7.58
C THR A 446 15.40 -15.42 6.98
N PHE A 447 15.50 -14.29 7.69
CA PHE A 447 14.86 -13.04 7.26
C PHE A 447 15.75 -11.79 7.43
N ASP A 448 16.94 -11.92 8.02
CA ASP A 448 17.76 -10.79 8.46
C ASP A 448 19.07 -10.64 7.64
N PHE A 449 20.08 -9.95 8.19
CA PHE A 449 21.34 -9.69 7.51
C PHE A 449 22.19 -10.94 7.21
N ARG A 450 21.83 -12.13 7.73
CA ARG A 450 22.40 -13.41 7.26
C ARG A 450 22.16 -13.64 5.76
N LEU A 451 21.10 -13.04 5.21
CA LEU A 451 20.77 -13.12 3.78
C LEU A 451 21.47 -12.03 2.97
N PRO A 452 22.37 -12.35 2.02
CA PRO A 452 23.22 -11.34 1.36
C PRO A 452 22.45 -10.31 0.52
N GLY A 453 21.25 -10.62 0.04
CA GLY A 453 20.39 -9.66 -0.67
C GLY A 453 19.73 -8.61 0.23
N VAL A 454 19.58 -8.88 1.53
CA VAL A 454 19.00 -7.93 2.50
C VAL A 454 19.99 -6.78 2.73
N THR A 455 19.58 -5.56 2.44
CA THR A 455 20.44 -4.37 2.54
C THR A 455 20.01 -3.41 3.63
N SER A 456 18.76 -3.45 4.06
CA SER A 456 18.29 -2.75 5.25
C SER A 456 17.08 -3.42 5.89
N ILE A 457 16.87 -3.13 7.17
CA ILE A 457 15.80 -3.68 8.01
C ILE A 457 15.27 -2.57 8.92
N SER A 458 13.95 -2.44 9.03
CA SER A 458 13.29 -1.53 9.97
C SER A 458 12.65 -2.30 11.13
N ILE A 459 12.66 -1.73 12.34
CA ILE A 459 11.97 -2.30 13.52
C ILE A 459 11.33 -1.21 14.37
N ASP A 460 10.20 -1.53 15.01
CA ASP A 460 9.60 -0.65 16.04
C ASP A 460 9.92 -1.17 17.44
N LEU A 461 10.49 -0.29 18.27
CA LEU A 461 10.71 -0.59 19.69
C LEU A 461 9.44 -0.37 20.51
N HIS A 462 8.56 0.51 20.06
CA HIS A 462 7.31 0.90 20.74
C HIS A 462 6.13 -0.06 20.49
N ARG A 463 6.40 -1.22 19.88
CA ARG A 463 5.47 -2.34 19.73
C ARG A 463 5.92 -3.49 20.63
N TYR A 464 6.34 -4.62 20.07
CA TYR A 464 6.84 -5.77 20.84
C TYR A 464 8.22 -5.55 21.48
N GLY A 465 8.92 -4.46 21.15
CA GLY A 465 10.04 -3.97 21.96
C GLY A 465 9.61 -3.39 23.32
N GLN A 466 8.30 -3.21 23.53
CA GLN A 466 7.63 -2.77 24.77
C GLN A 466 8.04 -1.37 25.26
N CYS A 467 8.64 -0.56 24.38
CA CYS A 467 9.05 0.80 24.74
C CYS A 467 7.84 1.74 24.83
N PRO A 468 7.74 2.59 25.86
CA PRO A 468 6.51 3.34 26.11
C PRO A 468 6.26 4.52 25.17
N ARG A 469 7.31 4.99 24.51
CA ARG A 469 7.31 6.15 23.63
C ARG A 469 7.73 5.71 22.24
N SER A 470 7.19 6.38 21.23
CA SER A 470 7.49 6.07 19.84
C SER A 470 8.99 6.16 19.56
N CYS A 471 9.57 5.02 19.21
CA CYS A 471 10.98 4.84 18.91
C CYS A 471 11.12 3.64 17.97
N SER A 472 11.93 3.78 16.93
CA SER A 472 12.16 2.78 15.90
C SER A 472 13.61 2.84 15.42
N VAL A 473 14.09 1.76 14.81
CA VAL A 473 15.46 1.65 14.33
C VAL A 473 15.45 1.27 12.85
N LEU A 474 16.26 1.98 12.07
CA LEU A 474 16.58 1.63 10.69
C LEU A 474 18.02 1.15 10.63
N MET A 475 18.21 -0.08 10.17
CA MET A 475 19.52 -0.71 10.06
C MET A 475 19.89 -0.88 8.60
N TYR A 476 21.14 -0.64 8.26
CA TYR A 476 21.73 -0.87 6.95
C TYR A 476 22.88 -1.87 7.06
N ARG A 477 23.05 -2.69 6.03
CA ARG A 477 24.18 -3.63 5.93
C ARG A 477 25.53 -2.92 5.93
N ASP A 478 25.60 -1.73 5.33
CA ASP A 478 26.83 -0.95 5.22
C ASP A 478 26.55 0.56 5.22
N GLN A 479 27.61 1.34 5.46
CA GLN A 479 27.53 2.79 5.64
C GLN A 479 27.19 3.57 4.36
N THR A 480 27.43 2.99 3.17
CA THR A 480 27.17 3.70 1.91
C THR A 480 25.69 4.01 1.73
N MET A 481 24.80 3.14 2.21
CA MET A 481 23.35 3.36 2.16
C MET A 481 22.91 4.46 3.11
N MET A 482 23.47 4.50 4.32
CA MET A 482 23.17 5.53 5.29
C MET A 482 23.54 6.93 4.78
N HIS A 483 24.63 7.07 4.00
CA HIS A 483 25.00 8.36 3.42
C HIS A 483 23.92 8.94 2.50
N HIS A 484 23.14 8.09 1.81
CA HIS A 484 22.12 8.54 0.88
C HIS A 484 20.84 9.06 1.57
N GLN A 485 20.62 8.80 2.86
CA GLN A 485 19.53 9.44 3.62
C GLN A 485 19.94 10.70 4.37
N CYS A 486 21.23 10.85 4.69
CA CYS A 486 21.71 11.99 5.47
C CYS A 486 21.54 13.30 4.69
N PHE A 487 21.13 14.34 5.40
CA PHE A 487 21.11 15.70 4.87
C PHE A 487 22.30 16.48 5.41
N CYS A 488 23.01 17.19 4.52
CA CYS A 488 24.10 18.09 4.86
C CYS A 488 23.94 19.41 4.10
N ASN A 489 24.00 20.54 4.80
CA ASN A 489 24.04 21.87 4.21
C ASN A 489 25.24 22.64 4.77
N ASN A 490 26.17 22.99 3.88
CA ASN A 490 27.41 23.68 4.24
C ASN A 490 27.36 25.19 4.00
N ASP A 491 26.33 25.67 3.27
CA ASP A 491 26.22 27.06 2.83
C ASP A 491 25.23 27.88 3.68
N TRP A 492 24.65 27.25 4.71
CA TRP A 492 23.73 27.94 5.61
C TRP A 492 24.49 28.90 6.53
N ALA A 493 24.02 30.15 6.63
CA ALA A 493 24.67 31.20 7.43
C ALA A 493 24.78 30.87 8.93
N GLY A 494 23.95 29.95 9.43
CA GLY A 494 24.01 29.46 10.82
C GLY A 494 25.14 28.46 11.10
N GLY A 495 25.91 28.08 10.07
CA GLY A 495 26.97 27.08 10.13
C GLY A 495 26.58 25.76 9.45
N VAL A 496 27.48 24.79 9.51
CA VAL A 496 27.28 23.45 8.93
C VAL A 496 26.10 22.78 9.64
N TYR A 497 25.08 22.40 8.87
CA TYR A 497 23.90 21.71 9.38
C TYR A 497 23.82 20.31 8.80
N ALA A 498 23.74 19.29 9.66
CA ALA A 498 23.62 17.90 9.25
C ALA A 498 22.63 17.13 10.12
N THR A 499 21.80 16.28 9.48
CA THR A 499 20.85 15.41 10.18
C THR A 499 20.90 13.99 9.62
N PRO A 500 20.90 12.96 10.49
CA PRO A 500 20.86 11.56 10.05
C PRO A 500 19.45 11.05 9.78
N THR A 501 18.41 11.78 10.22
CA THR A 501 16.98 11.45 10.13
C THR A 501 16.19 12.61 9.50
N LEU A 502 14.86 12.49 9.37
CA LEU A 502 14.02 13.57 8.82
C LEU A 502 13.96 14.77 9.77
N ALA A 503 13.93 14.52 11.08
CA ALA A 503 13.89 15.57 12.09
C ALA A 503 15.28 16.17 12.39
N GLY A 504 15.27 17.46 12.72
CA GLY A 504 16.38 18.16 13.39
C GLY A 504 16.43 17.78 14.87
N GLY A 505 15.78 18.58 15.74
CA GLY A 505 15.65 18.26 17.16
C GLY A 505 14.75 17.05 17.42
N ARG A 506 15.13 16.21 18.39
CA ARG A 506 14.48 14.91 18.67
C ARG A 506 14.25 14.69 20.16
N ASP A 507 13.29 13.81 20.50
CA ASP A 507 12.93 13.49 21.89
C ASP A 507 13.97 12.54 22.52
N GLY A 508 14.92 13.08 23.27
CA GLY A 508 15.91 12.27 23.99
C GLY A 508 15.32 11.47 25.17
N GLY A 509 14.15 11.85 25.68
CA GLY A 509 13.41 11.05 26.66
C GLY A 509 12.85 9.76 26.05
N ALA A 510 12.36 9.81 24.81
CA ALA A 510 11.96 8.61 24.07
C ALA A 510 13.16 7.66 23.83
N VAL A 511 14.33 8.19 23.47
CA VAL A 511 15.57 7.41 23.38
C VAL A 511 15.93 6.77 24.71
N ALA A 512 15.95 7.56 25.79
CA ALA A 512 16.38 7.07 27.10
C ALA A 512 15.45 5.98 27.65
N THR A 513 14.14 6.14 27.49
CA THR A 513 13.15 5.14 27.93
C THR A 513 13.21 3.87 27.07
N ALA A 514 13.48 3.97 25.77
CA ALA A 514 13.70 2.80 24.93
C ALA A 514 14.96 2.03 25.34
N TRP A 515 16.06 2.74 25.61
CA TRP A 515 17.29 2.16 26.12
C TRP A 515 17.06 1.43 27.45
N ALA A 516 16.38 2.07 28.40
CA ALA A 516 16.06 1.48 29.70
C ALA A 516 15.19 0.23 29.57
N THR A 517 14.21 0.23 28.66
CA THR A 517 13.34 -0.91 28.41
C THR A 517 14.12 -2.11 27.88
N LEU A 518 14.99 -1.90 26.88
CA LEU A 518 15.82 -2.97 26.31
C LEU A 518 16.72 -3.62 27.37
N LEU A 519 17.33 -2.81 28.24
CA LEU A 519 18.17 -3.30 29.32
C LEU A 519 17.38 -3.98 30.44
N GLY A 520 16.23 -3.42 30.81
CA GLY A 520 15.38 -3.96 31.86
C GLY A 520 14.79 -5.32 31.51
N LYS A 521 14.38 -5.51 30.24
CA LYS A 521 13.86 -6.79 29.74
C LYS A 521 14.96 -7.81 29.51
N GLY A 522 16.08 -7.37 28.93
CA GLY A 522 17.13 -8.28 28.45
C GLY A 522 16.60 -9.28 27.42
N ARG A 523 17.44 -10.25 27.05
CA ARG A 523 17.06 -11.28 26.07
C ARG A 523 15.95 -12.20 26.60
N ASP A 524 16.05 -12.63 27.85
CA ASP A 524 15.14 -13.61 28.45
C ASP A 524 13.69 -13.07 28.54
N GLY A 525 13.53 -11.78 28.85
CA GLY A 525 12.23 -11.12 28.83
C GLY A 525 11.58 -11.11 27.45
N TYR A 526 12.37 -10.87 26.40
CA TYR A 526 11.87 -10.91 25.01
C TYR A 526 11.60 -12.33 24.51
N ILE A 527 12.38 -13.34 24.91
CA ILE A 527 12.09 -14.75 24.63
C ILE A 527 10.75 -15.15 25.25
N THR A 528 10.56 -14.84 26.54
CA THR A 528 9.32 -15.15 27.27
C THR A 528 8.11 -14.45 26.64
N ALA A 529 8.24 -13.15 26.33
CA ALA A 529 7.18 -12.39 25.67
C ALA A 529 6.87 -12.95 24.27
N CYS A 530 7.89 -13.30 23.49
CA CYS A 530 7.73 -13.89 22.16
C CYS A 530 6.99 -15.22 22.22
N GLN A 531 7.39 -16.12 23.12
CA GLN A 531 6.74 -17.41 23.31
C GLN A 531 5.25 -17.22 23.60
N ARG A 532 4.90 -16.37 24.58
CA ARG A 532 3.50 -16.10 24.96
C ARG A 532 2.67 -15.56 23.80
N VAL A 533 3.19 -14.59 23.04
CA VAL A 533 2.46 -13.97 21.92
C VAL A 533 2.26 -14.97 20.79
N VAL A 534 3.28 -15.74 20.41
CA VAL A 534 3.18 -16.72 19.32
C VAL A 534 2.24 -17.86 19.69
N GLU A 535 2.33 -18.39 20.93
CA GLU A 535 1.41 -19.42 21.44
C GLU A 535 -0.03 -18.90 21.47
N ALA A 536 -0.25 -17.70 22.01
CA ALA A 536 -1.56 -17.07 22.05
C ALA A 536 -2.14 -16.83 20.65
N THR A 537 -1.30 -16.44 19.68
CA THR A 537 -1.72 -16.20 18.29
C THR A 537 -2.16 -17.49 17.62
N ARG A 538 -1.38 -18.57 17.74
CA ARG A 538 -1.75 -19.88 17.20
C ARG A 538 -3.00 -20.43 17.87
N ARG A 539 -3.08 -20.34 19.19
CA ARG A 539 -4.25 -20.77 19.96
C ARG A 539 -5.51 -19.99 19.57
N LEU A 540 -5.42 -18.67 19.38
CA LEU A 540 -6.53 -17.86 18.93
C LEU A 540 -6.97 -18.23 17.51
N ALA A 541 -6.00 -18.49 16.61
CA ALA A 541 -6.29 -18.97 15.27
C ALA A 541 -7.06 -20.30 15.31
N ASP A 542 -6.59 -21.27 16.10
CA ASP A 542 -7.26 -22.57 16.29
C ASP A 542 -8.68 -22.39 16.82
N LEU A 543 -8.85 -21.63 17.91
CA LEU A 543 -10.16 -21.38 18.52
C LEU A 543 -11.15 -20.68 17.57
N LEU A 544 -10.69 -19.75 16.73
CA LEU A 544 -11.54 -19.10 15.75
C LEU A 544 -11.88 -20.03 14.58
N SER A 545 -10.95 -20.90 14.18
CA SER A 545 -11.16 -21.87 13.10
C SER A 545 -12.18 -22.96 13.44
N ASP A 546 -12.37 -23.23 14.74
CA ASP A 546 -13.38 -24.18 15.24
C ASP A 546 -14.82 -23.60 15.22
N ILE A 547 -14.98 -22.30 14.98
CA ILE A 547 -16.30 -21.64 14.97
C ILE A 547 -16.94 -21.79 13.58
N GLU A 548 -18.15 -22.36 13.55
CA GLU A 548 -18.92 -22.47 12.32
C GLU A 548 -19.16 -21.08 11.69
N GLY A 549 -18.84 -20.95 10.41
CA GLY A 549 -19.02 -19.73 9.65
C GLY A 549 -17.84 -18.76 9.67
N ILE A 550 -16.79 -19.02 10.46
CA ILE A 550 -15.53 -18.28 10.44
C ILE A 550 -14.50 -18.99 9.55
N SER A 551 -13.72 -18.22 8.80
CA SER A 551 -12.55 -18.71 8.06
C SER A 551 -11.35 -17.80 8.28
N LEU A 552 -10.20 -18.40 8.56
CA LEU A 552 -8.96 -17.63 8.74
C LEU A 552 -8.42 -17.13 7.39
N ARG A 553 -7.77 -15.96 7.44
CA ARG A 553 -7.08 -15.36 6.31
C ARG A 553 -5.59 -15.21 6.62
N GLY A 554 -4.75 -15.66 5.68
CA GLY A 554 -3.30 -15.71 5.87
C GLY A 554 -2.87 -16.80 6.84
N ALA A 555 -1.60 -16.78 7.25
CA ALA A 555 -0.99 -17.87 8.02
C ALA A 555 -0.91 -17.63 9.53
N ALA A 556 -1.21 -16.42 10.01
CA ALA A 556 -1.09 -16.03 11.43
C ALA A 556 0.28 -16.40 12.04
N ASP A 557 1.37 -16.17 11.30
CA ASP A 557 2.71 -16.68 11.63
C ASP A 557 3.25 -16.17 12.98
N LEU A 558 2.81 -15.00 13.44
CA LEU A 558 3.45 -14.26 14.54
C LEU A 558 2.49 -13.68 15.58
N CYS A 559 1.71 -12.66 15.20
CA CYS A 559 1.06 -11.80 16.20
C CYS A 559 -0.21 -11.10 15.69
N VAL A 560 -0.76 -11.55 14.57
CA VAL A 560 -2.01 -11.05 14.02
C VAL A 560 -2.80 -12.25 13.54
N VAL A 561 -4.08 -12.29 13.91
CA VAL A 561 -5.04 -13.24 13.36
C VAL A 561 -6.04 -12.44 12.54
N ALA A 562 -6.18 -12.77 11.27
CA ALA A 562 -7.21 -12.21 10.40
C ALA A 562 -8.22 -13.28 10.06
N PHE A 563 -9.49 -12.91 10.01
CA PHE A 563 -10.59 -13.83 9.78
C PHE A 563 -11.76 -13.16 9.05
N GLU A 564 -12.51 -14.00 8.37
CA GLU A 564 -13.71 -13.66 7.60
C GLU A 564 -14.90 -14.38 8.23
N THR A 565 -16.11 -13.93 7.93
CA THR A 565 -17.34 -14.60 8.33
C THR A 565 -18.26 -14.78 7.13
N THR A 566 -18.90 -15.93 7.06
CA THR A 566 -20.03 -16.19 6.16
C THR A 566 -21.38 -15.84 6.80
N ILE A 567 -21.38 -15.56 8.12
CA ILE A 567 -22.55 -15.19 8.90
C ILE A 567 -22.64 -13.65 8.92
N GLY A 568 -23.34 -13.09 7.94
CA GLY A 568 -23.64 -11.66 7.88
C GLY A 568 -22.42 -10.77 7.57
N ASP A 569 -22.56 -9.49 7.90
CA ASP A 569 -21.56 -8.45 7.60
C ASP A 569 -20.47 -8.39 8.68
N ILE A 570 -19.22 -8.68 8.30
CA ILE A 570 -18.06 -8.66 9.21
C ILE A 570 -17.84 -7.30 9.88
N TYR A 571 -18.20 -6.19 9.23
CA TYR A 571 -18.00 -4.86 9.79
C TYR A 571 -18.99 -4.55 10.92
N VAL A 572 -20.16 -5.19 10.91
CA VAL A 572 -21.10 -5.15 12.04
C VAL A 572 -20.54 -5.94 13.21
N LEU A 573 -19.83 -7.05 12.97
CA LEU A 573 -19.11 -7.77 14.02
C LEU A 573 -18.03 -6.90 14.65
N VAL A 574 -17.24 -6.19 13.83
CA VAL A 574 -16.20 -5.26 14.30
C VAL A 574 -16.78 -4.20 15.24
N ASP A 575 -17.90 -3.58 14.86
CA ASP A 575 -18.57 -2.60 15.71
C ASP A 575 -19.11 -3.24 17.00
N PHE A 576 -19.69 -4.44 16.93
CA PHE A 576 -20.13 -5.19 18.11
C PHE A 576 -18.96 -5.46 19.08
N MET A 577 -17.85 -5.99 18.58
CA MET A 577 -16.64 -6.26 19.36
C MET A 577 -16.07 -4.97 19.98
N THR A 578 -16.14 -3.85 19.25
CA THR A 578 -15.75 -2.53 19.78
C THR A 578 -16.59 -2.11 20.97
N THR A 579 -17.91 -2.37 20.99
CA THR A 579 -18.76 -2.08 22.16
C THR A 579 -18.43 -2.92 23.39
N LYS A 580 -17.83 -4.11 23.19
CA LYS A 580 -17.31 -4.98 24.25
C LYS A 580 -15.91 -4.56 24.74
N GLY A 581 -15.30 -3.55 24.10
CA GLY A 581 -13.98 -3.02 24.43
C GLY A 581 -12.82 -3.71 23.72
N TRP A 582 -13.10 -4.57 22.74
CA TRP A 582 -12.08 -5.20 21.91
C TRP A 582 -11.60 -4.26 20.81
N HIS A 583 -10.32 -4.38 20.45
CA HIS A 583 -9.76 -3.67 19.32
C HIS A 583 -9.62 -4.63 18.14
N VAL A 584 -10.63 -4.63 17.28
CA VAL A 584 -10.67 -5.41 16.05
C VAL A 584 -10.65 -4.43 14.90
N ASP A 585 -9.67 -4.57 14.01
CA ASP A 585 -9.55 -3.69 12.86
C ASP A 585 -10.32 -4.27 11.66
N PRO A 586 -11.14 -3.48 10.98
CA PRO A 586 -11.73 -3.86 9.70
C PRO A 586 -10.67 -3.87 8.59
N LEU A 587 -10.75 -4.85 7.71
CA LEU A 587 -9.92 -5.00 6.52
C LEU A 587 -10.75 -4.82 5.24
N LEU A 588 -10.06 -4.38 4.18
CA LEU A 588 -10.64 -4.15 2.87
C LEU A 588 -9.96 -5.07 1.84
N SER A 589 -10.78 -5.76 1.04
CA SER A 589 -10.39 -6.60 -0.10
C SER A 589 -9.52 -7.83 0.23
N PRO A 590 -10.15 -9.02 0.45
CA PRO A 590 -11.57 -9.21 0.79
C PRO A 590 -11.95 -8.60 2.15
N GLU A 591 -13.26 -8.55 2.40
CA GLU A 591 -13.84 -8.15 3.68
C GLU A 591 -13.38 -9.08 4.78
N ALA A 592 -12.68 -8.54 5.76
CA ALA A 592 -12.19 -9.33 6.88
C ALA A 592 -12.10 -8.45 8.13
N ALA A 593 -11.86 -9.09 9.26
CA ALA A 593 -11.44 -8.46 10.50
C ALA A 593 -10.03 -8.97 10.83
N ARG A 594 -9.22 -8.13 11.49
CA ARG A 594 -7.97 -8.57 12.11
C ARG A 594 -7.91 -8.19 13.57
N VAL A 595 -7.20 -9.01 14.34
CA VAL A 595 -6.89 -8.77 15.74
C VAL A 595 -5.38 -8.93 15.96
N PRO A 596 -4.66 -7.84 16.29
CA PRO A 596 -3.28 -7.92 16.75
C PRO A 596 -3.24 -8.53 18.17
N VAL A 597 -2.51 -9.62 18.33
CA VAL A 597 -2.37 -10.32 19.62
C VAL A 597 -1.33 -9.62 20.47
N THR A 598 -1.79 -8.93 21.50
CA THR A 598 -0.93 -8.19 22.43
C THR A 598 -0.55 -9.04 23.64
N LEU A 599 0.44 -8.59 24.43
CA LEU A 599 0.81 -9.27 25.68
C LEU A 599 -0.31 -9.28 26.72
N ARG A 600 -1.21 -8.28 26.68
CA ARG A 600 -2.44 -8.26 27.50
C ARG A 600 -3.41 -9.39 27.13
N MET A 601 -3.49 -9.74 25.84
CA MET A 601 -4.33 -10.86 25.40
C MET A 601 -3.75 -12.23 25.79
N CYS A 602 -2.49 -12.29 26.21
CA CYS A 602 -1.82 -13.52 26.63
C CYS A 602 -2.07 -13.87 28.11
N GLU A 603 -2.94 -13.15 28.82
CA GLU A 603 -3.39 -13.51 30.17
C GLU A 603 -4.44 -14.63 30.13
N GLU A 604 -4.46 -15.44 31.18
CA GLU A 604 -5.37 -16.59 31.30
C GLU A 604 -6.84 -16.15 31.21
N GLY A 605 -7.63 -16.85 30.39
CA GLY A 605 -9.07 -16.60 30.19
C GLY A 605 -9.42 -15.48 29.20
N ILE A 606 -8.46 -14.66 28.77
CA ILE A 606 -8.75 -13.51 27.89
C ILE A 606 -9.07 -13.94 26.45
N LEU A 607 -8.35 -14.94 25.92
CA LEU A 607 -8.64 -15.46 24.58
C LEU A 607 -9.99 -16.16 24.50
N GLU A 608 -10.37 -16.88 25.55
CA GLU A 608 -11.67 -17.54 25.69
C GLU A 608 -12.78 -16.49 25.75
N THR A 609 -12.60 -15.44 26.55
CA THR A 609 -13.56 -14.32 26.62
C THR A 609 -13.70 -13.64 25.25
N PHE A 610 -12.59 -13.46 24.51
CA PHE A 610 -12.64 -12.93 23.15
C PHE A 610 -13.49 -13.80 22.23
N VAL A 611 -13.26 -15.11 22.25
CA VAL A 611 -13.99 -16.08 21.42
C VAL A 611 -15.47 -16.14 21.80
N GLU A 612 -15.80 -16.11 23.10
CA GLU A 612 -17.19 -16.05 23.57
C GLU A 612 -17.92 -14.81 23.05
N ASP A 613 -17.28 -13.64 23.09
CA ASP A 613 -17.82 -12.40 22.55
C ASP A 613 -17.93 -12.43 21.02
N VAL A 614 -17.01 -13.10 20.30
CA VAL A 614 -17.14 -13.34 18.85
C VAL A 614 -18.37 -14.21 18.57
N ILE A 615 -18.58 -15.29 19.31
CA ILE A 615 -19.74 -16.18 19.13
C ILE A 615 -21.05 -15.45 19.45
N GLU A 616 -21.07 -14.57 20.47
CA GLU A 616 -22.21 -13.70 20.76
C GLU A 616 -22.45 -12.71 19.62
N GLY A 617 -21.39 -12.11 19.07
CA GLY A 617 -21.45 -11.20 17.93
C GLY A 617 -21.99 -11.90 16.67
N LEU A 618 -21.57 -13.13 16.38
CA LEU A 618 -22.09 -13.92 15.27
C LEU A 618 -23.58 -14.24 15.42
N ARG A 619 -24.03 -14.54 16.65
CA ARG A 619 -25.47 -14.68 16.96
C ARG A 619 -26.21 -13.38 16.70
N TYR A 620 -25.67 -12.25 17.14
CA TYR A 620 -26.24 -10.92 16.88
C TYR A 620 -26.37 -10.63 15.38
N LEU A 621 -25.37 -11.00 14.57
CA LEU A 621 -25.44 -10.87 13.10
C LEU A 621 -26.55 -11.72 12.49
N SER A 622 -26.65 -12.98 12.92
CA SER A 622 -27.68 -13.89 12.41
C SER A 622 -29.10 -13.42 12.75
N GLU A 623 -29.29 -12.81 13.92
CA GLU A 623 -30.58 -12.24 14.33
C GLU A 623 -30.90 -10.91 13.61
N ASN A 624 -29.87 -10.21 13.11
CA ASN A 624 -29.99 -8.89 12.51
C ASN A 624 -29.30 -8.79 11.13
N PRO A 625 -29.69 -9.63 10.14
CA PRO A 625 -28.96 -9.78 8.88
C PRO A 625 -28.96 -8.52 7.99
N THR A 626 -29.94 -7.62 8.18
CA THR A 626 -30.04 -6.35 7.46
C THR A 626 -29.48 -5.16 8.24
N LYS A 627 -28.83 -5.40 9.39
CA LYS A 627 -28.26 -4.34 10.20
C LYS A 627 -27.08 -3.75 9.47
N THR A 628 -27.07 -2.43 9.37
CA THR A 628 -25.90 -1.67 8.92
C THR A 628 -25.44 -0.81 10.09
N THR A 629 -24.19 -0.98 10.49
CA THR A 629 -23.53 -0.15 11.50
C THR A 629 -22.65 0.91 10.83
N LYS A 630 -21.99 1.76 11.64
CA LYS A 630 -21.19 2.88 11.12
C LYS A 630 -20.00 2.39 10.28
N THR A 631 -19.25 1.43 10.81
CA THR A 631 -18.10 0.85 10.10
C THR A 631 -18.56 0.11 8.86
N SER A 632 -19.64 -0.68 8.97
CA SER A 632 -20.28 -1.35 7.82
C SER A 632 -20.65 -0.37 6.70
N ALA A 633 -21.41 0.70 7.02
CA ALA A 633 -21.80 1.70 6.02
C ALA A 633 -20.59 2.36 5.35
N PHE A 634 -19.54 2.67 6.13
CA PHE A 634 -18.33 3.28 5.60
C PHE A 634 -17.56 2.33 4.68
N TYR A 635 -17.27 1.10 5.12
CA TYR A 635 -16.47 0.16 4.33
C TYR A 635 -17.21 -0.35 3.07
N HIS A 636 -18.52 -0.56 3.13
CA HIS A 636 -19.34 -0.85 1.94
C HIS A 636 -19.37 0.33 0.96
N MET A 637 -19.43 1.57 1.47
CA MET A 637 -19.26 2.75 0.63
C MET A 637 -17.89 2.75 -0.06
N LEU A 638 -16.81 2.44 0.65
CA LEU A 638 -15.47 2.37 0.06
C LEU A 638 -15.37 1.35 -1.10
N GLN A 639 -16.12 0.27 -1.04
CA GLN A 639 -16.11 -0.75 -2.10
C GLN A 639 -16.98 -0.37 -3.31
N THR A 640 -18.12 0.26 -3.05
CA THR A 640 -19.12 0.60 -4.07
C THR A 640 -18.82 1.91 -4.79
N VAL A 641 -18.12 2.84 -4.13
CA VAL A 641 -17.77 4.13 -4.73
C VAL A 641 -16.66 3.96 -5.75
N ALA A 642 -17.03 4.12 -7.01
CA ALA A 642 -16.11 4.08 -8.14
C ALA A 642 -15.14 5.29 -8.17
N ASP A 643 -15.55 6.45 -7.65
CA ASP A 643 -14.68 7.63 -7.52
C ASP A 643 -13.84 7.57 -6.25
N ARG A 644 -12.63 7.02 -6.36
CA ARG A 644 -11.66 6.95 -5.24
C ARG A 644 -11.30 8.33 -4.67
N MET A 645 -11.46 9.43 -5.42
CA MET A 645 -11.20 10.78 -4.88
C MET A 645 -12.19 11.17 -3.78
N LEU A 646 -13.41 10.64 -3.77
CA LEU A 646 -14.36 10.87 -2.67
C LEU A 646 -13.89 10.20 -1.38
N VAL A 647 -13.25 9.05 -1.47
CA VAL A 647 -12.66 8.35 -0.32
C VAL A 647 -11.55 9.20 0.29
N ASP A 648 -10.70 9.81 -0.55
CA ASP A 648 -9.64 10.71 -0.10
C ASP A 648 -10.23 11.95 0.59
N GLU A 649 -11.26 12.56 0.03
CA GLU A 649 -11.94 13.72 0.63
C GLU A 649 -12.59 13.41 1.99
N LEU A 650 -13.25 12.25 2.12
CA LEU A 650 -13.81 11.81 3.41
C LEU A 650 -12.71 11.57 4.45
N SER A 651 -11.59 10.99 4.02
CA SER A 651 -10.42 10.80 4.87
C SER A 651 -9.84 12.13 5.34
N LEU A 652 -9.76 13.12 4.45
CA LEU A 652 -9.33 14.48 4.79
C LEU A 652 -10.30 15.17 5.76
N ILE A 653 -11.61 15.01 5.58
CA ILE A 653 -12.63 15.54 6.49
C ILE A 653 -12.44 14.94 7.90
N ARG A 654 -12.19 13.63 8.01
CA ARG A 654 -11.89 12.98 9.29
C ARG A 654 -10.62 13.54 9.93
N LEU A 655 -9.56 13.75 9.15
CA LEU A 655 -8.34 14.40 9.64
C LEU A 655 -8.57 15.83 10.12
N GLN A 656 -9.40 16.61 9.42
CA GLN A 656 -9.76 17.97 9.84
C GLN A 656 -10.58 17.97 11.14
N ALA A 657 -11.49 17.01 11.30
CA ALA A 657 -12.28 16.85 12.51
C ALA A 657 -11.43 16.50 13.75
N HIS A 658 -10.27 15.86 13.60
CA HIS A 658 -9.33 15.69 14.72
C HIS A 658 -8.80 17.03 15.28
N TYR A 659 -8.83 18.10 14.49
CA TYR A 659 -8.40 19.44 14.89
C TYR A 659 -9.57 20.42 15.07
N SER A 660 -10.82 19.95 14.97
CA SER A 660 -11.99 20.81 15.22
C SER A 660 -12.24 21.03 16.71
N ILE A 661 -12.91 22.15 17.00
CA ILE A 661 -13.31 22.55 18.35
C ILE A 661 -14.81 22.85 18.28
N PRO A 662 -15.68 21.83 18.38
CA PRO A 662 -17.12 22.01 18.31
C PRO A 662 -17.61 22.90 19.47
N PRO A 663 -18.79 23.53 19.33
CA PRO A 663 -19.35 24.34 20.40
C PRO A 663 -19.66 23.48 21.64
N PRO A 664 -19.61 24.07 22.86
CA PRO A 664 -20.00 23.39 24.08
C PRO A 664 -21.44 22.84 24.00
N LEU A 665 -21.68 21.69 24.63
CA LEU A 665 -23.02 21.08 24.68
C LEU A 665 -23.98 21.89 25.55
N ASP A 666 -23.48 22.46 26.66
CA ASP A 666 -24.23 23.39 27.50
C ASP A 666 -23.95 24.83 27.07
N ARG A 667 -24.95 25.49 26.47
CA ARG A 667 -24.86 26.89 26.02
C ARG A 667 -24.97 27.89 27.17
N GLU A 668 -25.48 27.48 28.33
CA GLU A 668 -25.57 28.34 29.52
C GLU A 668 -24.27 28.28 30.34
N HIS A 669 -23.50 27.21 30.21
CA HIS A 669 -22.17 27.11 30.82
C HIS A 669 -21.16 28.01 30.10
N ARG A 670 -21.01 29.24 30.60
CA ARG A 670 -19.92 30.15 30.21
C ARG A 670 -18.59 29.66 30.82
N SER A 671 -17.92 28.76 30.12
CA SER A 671 -16.57 28.36 30.50
C SER A 671 -15.58 29.53 30.37
N LEU A 672 -14.73 29.71 31.38
CA LEU A 672 -13.61 30.66 31.35
C LEU A 672 -12.51 30.26 30.34
N ARG A 673 -12.62 29.07 29.73
CA ARG A 673 -11.71 28.54 28.69
C ARG A 673 -11.95 29.18 27.31
N ALA A 674 -13.06 29.89 27.15
CA ALA A 674 -13.40 30.66 25.96
C ALA A 674 -13.25 32.18 26.22
N LEU A 675 -12.18 32.79 25.74
CA LEU A 675 -12.20 34.22 25.42
C LEU A 675 -13.02 34.40 24.12
N SER A 676 -13.44 35.63 23.79
CA SER A 676 -14.24 35.90 22.60
C SER A 676 -13.52 35.47 21.31
N VAL A 677 -14.24 35.47 20.19
CA VAL A 677 -13.73 35.13 18.84
C VAL A 677 -12.45 35.92 18.47
N ASP A 678 -12.19 37.06 19.12
CA ASP A 678 -11.02 37.92 18.91
C ASP A 678 -9.94 37.81 20.01
N GLY A 679 -9.97 36.78 20.86
CA GLY A 679 -9.01 36.60 21.95
C GLY A 679 -9.11 37.65 23.06
N ARG A 680 -10.27 38.31 23.19
CA ARG A 680 -10.55 39.27 24.27
C ARG A 680 -11.46 38.64 25.31
N LYS A 681 -11.28 39.01 26.58
CA LYS A 681 -12.21 38.67 27.66
C LYS A 681 -13.64 39.04 27.24
N MET A 682 -14.60 38.12 27.41
CA MET A 682 -16.02 38.41 27.21
C MET A 682 -16.50 39.61 28.06
N SER A 683 -15.83 39.87 29.19
CA SER A 683 -16.06 41.05 30.04
C SER A 683 -15.49 42.37 29.48
N LEU A 684 -14.68 42.32 28.43
CA LEU A 684 -14.13 43.47 27.70
C LEU A 684 -14.92 43.78 26.42
N LEU A 685 -15.88 42.93 26.04
CA LEU A 685 -16.85 43.24 25.00
C LEU A 685 -17.93 44.14 25.62
N SER A 686 -18.07 45.35 25.09
CA SER A 686 -19.13 46.26 25.54
C SER A 686 -20.52 45.65 25.27
N PRO A 687 -21.57 45.98 26.05
CA PRO A 687 -22.93 45.43 25.86
C PRO A 687 -23.53 45.64 24.46
N ILE A 688 -22.93 46.50 23.64
CA ILE A 688 -23.40 46.91 22.32
C ILE A 688 -23.11 45.86 21.24
N GLU A 689 -22.14 44.96 21.44
CA GLU A 689 -21.77 43.95 20.43
C GLU A 689 -22.61 42.66 20.54
N ILE A 690 -23.26 42.43 21.69
CA ILE A 690 -24.08 41.24 21.95
C ILE A 690 -25.41 41.27 21.14
N THR A 691 -25.90 42.45 20.77
CA THR A 691 -27.18 42.62 20.06
C THR A 691 -27.05 42.59 18.53
N LYS A 692 -25.86 42.74 17.95
CA LYS A 692 -25.70 42.76 16.48
C LYS A 692 -25.66 41.39 15.81
N SER A 693 -25.36 40.31 16.53
CA SER A 693 -25.32 38.97 15.92
C SER A 693 -26.66 38.23 15.93
N SER A 694 -27.72 38.82 16.50
CA SER A 694 -29.06 38.20 16.61
C SER A 694 -30.15 38.90 15.80
N ALA A 695 -29.83 39.96 15.04
CA ALA A 695 -30.82 40.81 14.37
C ALA A 695 -30.81 40.78 12.82
N ASP A 696 -29.90 40.05 12.14
CA ASP A 696 -29.89 39.93 10.67
C ASP A 696 -30.79 38.79 10.16
N GLY A 697 -32.01 38.76 10.68
CA GLY A 697 -32.99 37.74 10.35
C GLY A 697 -34.42 38.26 10.47
N HIS A 698 -34.76 39.38 9.83
CA HIS A 698 -36.07 39.63 9.18
C HIS A 698 -36.29 41.09 8.80
N LYS A 699 -36.58 41.31 7.49
CA LYS A 699 -37.39 42.40 6.88
C LYS A 699 -36.82 43.83 7.04
N SER A 700 -36.71 44.65 5.99
CA SER A 700 -37.86 45.10 5.19
C SER A 700 -37.46 45.67 3.83
N SER A 701 -38.28 45.34 2.86
CA SER A 701 -38.48 46.06 1.61
C SER A 701 -39.13 47.44 1.82
N PHE A 702 -38.83 48.35 0.88
CA PHE A 702 -39.64 49.48 0.37
C PHE A 702 -39.61 50.87 1.07
N LEU A 703 -39.30 51.86 0.19
CA LEU A 703 -39.76 53.27 0.09
C LEU A 703 -39.20 54.26 1.13
N SER A 704 -38.89 55.53 0.84
CA SER A 704 -38.76 56.36 -0.37
C SER A 704 -38.36 57.76 0.14
N SER A 705 -37.52 58.48 -0.62
CA SER A 705 -37.47 59.95 -0.76
C SER A 705 -37.76 60.85 0.46
N SER A 706 -36.74 61.58 0.94
CA SER A 706 -36.60 63.04 0.76
C SER A 706 -35.23 63.49 1.24
#